data_AF-A0A964AI12-F1
#
_entry.id   AF-A0A964AI12-F1
#
_cell.length_a   1.000
_cell.length_b   1.000
_cell.length_c   1.000
_cell.angle_alpha   90.00
_cell.angle_beta   90.00
_cell.angle_gamma   90.00
#
_symmetry.space_group_name_H-M   'P 1'
#
loop_
_entity.id
_entity.type
_entity.pdbx_description
1 polymer ?
#
loop_
_entity_poly.entity_id
_entity_poly.type
_entity_poly.pdbx_seq_one_letter_code
_entity_poly.pdbx_strand_id
1 'polypeptide(L)'
;MRYGPAQHRLTMHHTVPRPELPEAVRSIRSGQSLLFTGGRGFGKTVLLKQLERSYQQSGEALCLYHTLQAADGDADSIFDPLQERLHRAARACFKSLSIGGGCPAPHQQARGTSFTSFQRYVEALLDHASLLHGDLPFVLLLDEAEALLRMERPAIVLGNLRALCESTGGFGVQVVVAGFRGLRDFRDADDRTSPLTGLCMTRSLRLLPEDSVTALLAPLMERLPPELLEEAGAWLQAEAGGHPMILHRLCWAVQEVLEESHATLDLDALAGEHEDWFAQRAFKEWVSAWTDPEIEAFRTVLRDGVCDRQALGPERVDVLAYSGAVAVQGGQVTAPVGAFNRWYSRTCATRRARRVSRRTRMDLQQAKRAIAMTRAGNTVGTAFFITERLLLTCRHNLIVEAGKPLAREVALSLTAWEPEPLNLTAMATPLEYRDLALLELVGDPPAGLVPLPISRQRPAVDGPFWTWGFPTLVYRLVSNGNRFTGQVRDPQTRIQTHPAMQLHVPDTRDPVSGLSGAPILVGGRVVGVVSHHLLRKRIPGWDGQSALPSVGMFGALYGVPMEEAVQGFSLTEYVQPPENWDGLQADLHRLNDSQLSAVIRKAGVPNEDRPSQRLSIRDRAAELIAWAQVQPDGFPQVDRAIDQVAPLLYRGSG
;
A
#
# COMPACT_ATOMS: atom_id res chain seq x y z
N MET A 1 7.22 18.26 -9.32
CA MET A 1 6.18 18.99 -10.07
C MET A 1 5.19 19.61 -9.10
N ARG A 2 4.95 20.92 -9.19
CA ARG A 2 3.90 21.61 -8.42
C ARG A 2 2.65 21.64 -9.30
N TYR A 3 1.64 20.84 -8.98
CA TYR A 3 0.33 20.94 -9.61
C TYR A 3 -0.27 22.33 -9.32
N GLY A 4 -0.49 23.12 -10.37
CA GLY A 4 -1.15 24.42 -10.31
C GLY A 4 -2.63 24.34 -9.88
N PRO A 5 -3.25 25.46 -9.50
CA PRO A 5 -4.50 25.46 -8.75
C PRO A 5 -5.71 25.11 -9.64
N ALA A 6 -6.21 23.90 -9.46
CA ALA A 6 -7.59 23.54 -9.06
C ALA A 6 -8.85 24.18 -9.71
N GLN A 7 -8.80 25.17 -10.61
CA GLN A 7 -10.00 25.91 -11.05
C GLN A 7 -10.68 25.39 -12.34
N HIS A 8 -10.04 24.54 -13.14
CA HIS A 8 -10.74 23.79 -14.19
C HIS A 8 -11.31 22.44 -13.71
N ARG A 9 -11.12 22.09 -12.44
CA ARG A 9 -11.79 20.94 -11.82
C ARG A 9 -13.22 21.35 -11.49
N LEU A 10 -14.20 20.96 -12.31
CA LEU A 10 -15.46 20.32 -11.87
C LEU A 10 -16.59 20.34 -12.92
N THR A 11 -16.46 21.03 -14.06
CA THR A 11 -17.55 21.08 -15.06
C THR A 11 -17.72 19.79 -15.86
N MET A 12 -16.70 18.93 -15.94
CA MET A 12 -16.79 17.63 -16.63
C MET A 12 -17.58 16.56 -15.85
N HIS A 13 -17.77 16.70 -14.53
CA HIS A 13 -18.42 15.64 -13.73
C HIS A 13 -19.91 15.43 -14.03
N HIS A 14 -20.50 16.23 -14.91
CA HIS A 14 -21.93 16.18 -15.19
C HIS A 14 -22.27 15.95 -16.66
N THR A 15 -21.27 15.84 -17.54
CA THR A 15 -21.54 15.73 -18.97
C THR A 15 -21.86 14.31 -19.40
N VAL A 16 -21.30 13.29 -18.73
CA VAL A 16 -21.42 11.95 -19.31
C VAL A 16 -22.68 11.21 -18.91
N PRO A 17 -23.62 10.94 -19.84
CA PRO A 17 -24.92 10.39 -19.52
C PRO A 17 -24.80 9.02 -18.86
N ARG A 18 -25.51 8.83 -17.75
CA ARG A 18 -25.68 7.50 -17.18
C ARG A 18 -26.69 6.69 -18.02
N PRO A 19 -26.38 5.43 -18.38
CA PRO A 19 -27.33 4.59 -19.13
C PRO A 19 -28.63 4.35 -18.36
N GLU A 20 -28.61 4.49 -17.03
CA GLU A 20 -29.80 4.37 -16.18
C GLU A 20 -30.75 5.59 -16.24
N LEU A 21 -30.29 6.74 -16.77
CA LEU A 21 -31.05 7.99 -16.74
C LEU A 21 -32.42 7.91 -17.45
N PRO A 22 -32.54 7.39 -18.69
CA PRO A 22 -33.83 7.36 -19.39
C PRO A 22 -34.88 6.51 -18.67
N GLU A 23 -34.46 5.39 -18.09
CA GLU A 23 -35.35 4.50 -17.32
C GLU A 23 -35.74 5.13 -15.99
N ALA A 24 -34.81 5.82 -15.32
CA ALA A 24 -35.07 6.53 -14.08
C ALA A 24 -36.13 7.63 -14.29
N VAL A 25 -35.96 8.47 -15.32
CA VAL A 25 -36.93 9.52 -15.69
C VAL A 25 -38.30 8.91 -15.98
N ARG A 26 -38.35 7.80 -16.74
CA ARG A 26 -39.61 7.10 -17.04
C ARG A 26 -40.31 6.59 -15.78
N SER A 27 -39.55 5.97 -14.87
CA SER A 27 -40.08 5.41 -13.63
C SER A 27 -40.65 6.51 -12.73
N ILE A 28 -39.91 7.61 -12.56
CA ILE A 28 -40.37 8.76 -11.75
C ILE A 28 -41.60 9.40 -12.37
N ARG A 29 -41.64 9.58 -13.70
CA ARG A 29 -42.85 10.07 -14.41
C ARG A 29 -44.06 9.15 -14.25
N SER A 30 -43.86 7.85 -14.04
CA SER A 30 -44.94 6.92 -13.69
C SER A 30 -45.33 6.92 -12.20
N GLY A 31 -44.80 7.85 -11.42
CA GLY A 31 -45.10 8.02 -10.00
C GLY A 31 -44.24 7.15 -9.07
N GLN A 32 -43.20 6.50 -9.57
CA GLN A 32 -42.37 5.59 -8.76
C GLN A 32 -41.25 6.34 -8.02
N SER A 33 -41.10 6.04 -6.74
CA SER A 33 -39.90 6.41 -5.96
C SER A 33 -38.78 5.39 -6.22
N LEU A 34 -37.52 5.84 -6.22
CA LEU A 34 -36.37 5.02 -6.62
C LEU A 34 -35.30 4.98 -5.52
N LEU A 35 -34.64 3.83 -5.36
CA LEU A 35 -33.46 3.68 -4.51
C LEU A 35 -32.27 3.22 -5.37
N PHE A 36 -31.33 4.13 -5.64
CA PHE A 36 -30.07 3.82 -6.31
C PHE A 36 -29.01 3.34 -5.32
N THR A 37 -28.66 2.07 -5.44
CA THR A 37 -27.56 1.44 -4.70
C THR A 37 -26.34 1.30 -5.59
N GLY A 38 -25.14 1.36 -5.02
CA GLY A 38 -23.91 1.08 -5.76
C GLY A 38 -22.67 1.46 -4.95
N GLY A 39 -21.51 0.99 -5.40
CA GLY A 39 -20.25 1.33 -4.76
C GLY A 39 -19.91 2.82 -4.81
N ARG A 40 -18.90 3.21 -4.04
CA ARG A 40 -18.32 4.56 -4.09
C ARG A 40 -17.73 4.80 -5.48
N GLY A 41 -18.05 5.94 -6.08
CA GLY A 41 -17.56 6.26 -7.44
C GLY A 41 -18.30 5.58 -8.60
N PHE A 42 -19.42 4.89 -8.35
CA PHE A 42 -20.28 4.29 -9.40
C PHE A 42 -21.17 5.32 -10.13
N GLY A 43 -20.99 6.62 -9.88
CA GLY A 43 -21.74 7.66 -10.56
C GLY A 43 -23.15 7.93 -10.00
N LYS A 44 -23.43 7.54 -8.75
CA LYS A 44 -24.70 7.86 -8.05
C LYS A 44 -25.02 9.36 -8.06
N THR A 45 -24.10 10.17 -7.55
CA THR A 45 -24.20 11.64 -7.57
C THR A 45 -24.36 12.20 -8.98
N VAL A 46 -23.63 11.62 -9.95
CA VAL A 46 -23.71 12.04 -11.37
C VAL A 46 -25.11 11.79 -11.93
N LEU A 47 -25.69 10.61 -11.66
CA LEU A 47 -27.05 10.26 -12.06
C LEU A 47 -28.08 11.22 -11.45
N LEU A 48 -28.00 11.49 -10.14
CA LEU A 48 -28.93 12.40 -9.47
C LEU A 48 -28.84 13.82 -10.03
N LYS A 49 -27.62 14.33 -10.25
CA LYS A 49 -27.40 15.64 -10.89
C LYS A 49 -27.96 15.69 -12.32
N GLN A 50 -27.91 14.59 -13.06
CA GLN A 50 -28.49 14.51 -14.39
C GLN A 50 -30.02 14.48 -14.36
N LEU A 51 -30.62 13.77 -13.39
CA LEU A 51 -32.05 13.82 -13.14
C LEU A 51 -32.50 15.24 -12.79
N GLU A 52 -31.79 15.91 -11.87
CA GLU A 52 -32.05 17.30 -11.49
C GLU A 52 -32.08 18.22 -12.73
N ARG A 53 -31.04 18.16 -13.56
CA ARG A 53 -30.96 18.96 -14.78
C ARG A 53 -32.07 18.63 -15.77
N SER A 54 -32.38 17.34 -15.96
CA SER A 54 -33.45 16.91 -16.87
C SER A 54 -34.79 17.54 -16.48
N TYR A 55 -35.14 17.52 -15.18
CA TYR A 55 -36.38 18.10 -14.69
C TYR A 55 -36.37 19.64 -14.68
N GLN A 56 -35.23 20.26 -14.36
CA GLN A 56 -35.07 21.72 -14.44
C GLN A 56 -35.22 22.23 -15.88
N GLN A 57 -34.75 21.46 -16.87
CA GLN A 57 -34.86 21.82 -18.28
C GLN A 57 -36.25 21.56 -18.85
N SER A 58 -36.89 20.45 -18.48
CA SER A 58 -38.22 20.10 -18.98
C SER A 58 -39.34 20.88 -18.30
N GLY A 59 -39.14 21.31 -17.04
CA GLY A 59 -40.17 21.96 -16.24
C GLY A 59 -41.30 21.01 -15.81
N GLU A 60 -41.14 19.69 -16.02
CA GLU A 60 -42.19 18.69 -15.77
C GLU A 60 -42.39 18.37 -14.28
N ALA A 61 -41.48 18.80 -13.41
CA ALA A 61 -41.55 18.55 -11.97
C ALA A 61 -40.83 19.63 -11.18
N LEU A 62 -41.29 19.87 -9.95
CA LEU A 62 -40.50 20.59 -8.95
C LEU A 62 -39.42 19.63 -8.41
N CYS A 63 -38.18 19.81 -8.83
CA CYS A 63 -37.08 18.91 -8.46
C CYS A 63 -36.12 19.56 -7.45
N LEU A 64 -35.78 18.83 -6.38
CA LEU A 64 -34.87 19.27 -5.33
C LEU A 64 -33.74 18.26 -5.13
N TYR A 65 -32.49 18.67 -5.37
CA TYR A 65 -31.31 17.90 -5.01
C TYR A 65 -30.74 18.30 -3.63
N HIS A 66 -30.48 17.30 -2.80
CA HIS A 66 -29.82 17.47 -1.52
C HIS A 66 -28.81 16.36 -1.24
N THR A 67 -27.69 16.72 -0.60
CA THR A 67 -26.68 15.75 -0.14
C THR A 67 -26.74 15.69 1.38
N LEU A 68 -26.81 14.47 1.90
CA LEU A 68 -26.92 14.20 3.33
C LEU A 68 -25.54 14.00 3.99
N GLN A 69 -24.44 14.28 3.28
CA GLN A 69 -23.08 14.10 3.81
C GLN A 69 -22.83 14.83 5.14
N ALA A 70 -23.43 16.01 5.30
CA ALA A 70 -23.30 16.84 6.49
C ALA A 70 -24.48 16.66 7.46
N ALA A 71 -25.33 15.65 7.26
CA ALA A 71 -26.41 15.36 8.20
C ALA A 71 -25.83 14.71 9.45
N ASP A 72 -25.78 15.49 10.54
CA ASP A 72 -25.53 15.04 11.89
C ASP A 72 -26.64 15.53 12.84
N GLY A 73 -26.79 14.84 13.96
CA GLY A 73 -27.75 15.22 15.01
C GLY A 73 -29.11 14.51 14.94
N ASP A 74 -30.14 15.24 15.39
CA ASP A 74 -31.50 14.74 15.56
C ASP A 74 -32.26 14.59 14.22
N ALA A 75 -33.39 13.89 14.26
CA ALA A 75 -34.19 13.60 13.07
C ALA A 75 -34.76 14.86 12.39
N ASP A 76 -34.92 15.97 13.12
CA ASP A 76 -35.54 17.19 12.60
C ASP A 76 -34.52 18.12 11.93
N SER A 77 -33.24 18.03 12.31
CA SER A 77 -32.15 18.88 11.80
C SER A 77 -31.99 18.86 10.28
N ILE A 78 -32.41 17.78 9.60
CA ILE A 78 -32.32 17.66 8.15
C ILE A 78 -33.36 18.50 7.40
N PHE A 79 -34.49 18.84 8.02
CA PHE A 79 -35.60 19.48 7.32
C PHE A 79 -35.42 20.99 7.18
N ASP A 80 -34.65 21.62 8.07
CA ASP A 80 -34.25 23.03 7.96
C ASP A 80 -33.51 23.33 6.64
N PRO A 81 -32.35 22.68 6.34
CA PRO A 81 -31.62 22.94 5.11
C PRO A 81 -32.39 22.45 3.87
N LEU A 82 -33.26 21.44 4.00
CA LEU A 82 -34.15 21.01 2.93
C LEU A 82 -35.19 22.08 2.60
N GLN A 83 -35.85 22.67 3.59
CA GLN A 83 -36.87 23.70 3.38
C GLN A 83 -36.28 24.95 2.71
N GLU A 84 -35.10 25.41 3.16
CA GLU A 84 -34.42 26.57 2.56
C GLU A 84 -34.07 26.32 1.09
N ARG A 85 -33.57 25.12 0.76
CA ARG A 85 -33.26 24.74 -0.63
C ARG A 85 -34.52 24.54 -1.45
N LEU A 86 -35.57 23.95 -0.89
CA LEU A 86 -36.87 23.78 -1.54
C LEU A 86 -37.43 25.14 -1.96
N HIS A 87 -37.41 26.14 -1.08
CA HIS A 87 -37.89 27.47 -1.40
C HIS A 87 -37.14 28.08 -2.60
N ARG A 88 -35.81 27.93 -2.65
CA ARG A 88 -34.99 28.38 -3.78
C ARG A 88 -35.33 27.63 -5.07
N ALA A 89 -35.45 26.31 -5.01
CA ALA A 89 -35.80 25.47 -6.16
C ALA A 89 -37.21 25.82 -6.69
N ALA A 90 -38.19 26.00 -5.80
CA ALA A 90 -39.56 26.38 -6.14
C ALA A 90 -39.61 27.76 -6.81
N ARG A 91 -38.88 28.75 -6.29
CA ARG A 91 -38.78 30.08 -6.94
C ARG A 91 -38.20 30.01 -8.34
N ALA A 92 -37.16 29.19 -8.55
CA ALA A 92 -36.56 29.01 -9.86
C ALA A 92 -37.53 28.31 -10.84
N CYS A 93 -38.17 27.24 -10.39
CA CYS A 93 -39.15 26.46 -11.16
C CYS A 93 -40.38 27.31 -11.54
N PHE A 94 -40.97 28.04 -10.59
CA PHE A 94 -42.15 28.87 -10.87
C PHE A 94 -41.82 30.00 -11.84
N LYS A 95 -40.60 30.57 -11.73
CA LYS A 95 -40.11 31.57 -12.68
C LYS A 95 -39.94 30.98 -14.09
N SER A 96 -39.36 29.78 -14.24
CA SER A 96 -39.19 29.15 -15.56
C SER A 96 -40.51 28.76 -16.20
N LEU A 97 -41.49 28.35 -15.39
CA LEU A 97 -42.84 28.00 -15.82
C LEU A 97 -43.77 29.21 -15.99
N SER A 98 -43.29 30.44 -15.73
CA SER A 98 -44.09 31.67 -15.79
C SER A 98 -45.36 31.63 -14.91
N ILE A 99 -45.30 30.92 -13.78
CA ILE A 99 -46.39 30.84 -12.81
C ILE A 99 -46.55 32.20 -12.11
N GLY A 100 -47.71 32.83 -12.29
CA GLY A 100 -48.05 34.12 -11.66
C GLY A 100 -48.19 34.03 -10.13
N GLY A 101 -48.30 35.15 -9.42
CA GLY A 101 -48.61 35.17 -7.98
C GLY A 101 -47.41 34.98 -7.02
N GLY A 102 -46.25 34.57 -7.53
CA GLY A 102 -45.03 34.40 -6.72
C GLY A 102 -45.03 33.10 -5.90
N CYS A 103 -43.84 32.60 -5.56
CA CYS A 103 -43.68 31.36 -4.80
C CYS A 103 -44.17 31.56 -3.35
N PRO A 104 -45.06 30.69 -2.82
CA PRO A 104 -45.43 30.68 -1.41
C PRO A 104 -44.21 30.77 -0.48
N ALA A 105 -44.29 31.66 0.51
CA ALA A 105 -43.26 31.77 1.52
C ALA A 105 -43.32 30.58 2.48
N PRO A 106 -42.17 30.04 2.93
CA PRO A 106 -42.16 29.02 3.97
C PRO A 106 -42.77 29.57 5.26
N HIS A 107 -43.51 28.74 5.99
CA HIS A 107 -43.98 29.10 7.33
C HIS A 107 -42.77 29.30 8.24
N GLN A 108 -42.44 30.56 8.55
CA GLN A 108 -41.36 30.87 9.49
C GLN A 108 -41.80 30.52 10.91
N GLN A 109 -41.26 29.43 11.47
CA GLN A 109 -41.37 29.13 12.90
C GLN A 109 -40.12 29.64 13.63
N ALA A 110 -40.29 30.09 14.87
CA ALA A 110 -39.21 30.66 15.69
C ALA A 110 -38.18 29.62 16.23
N ARG A 111 -38.38 28.32 15.99
CA ARG A 111 -37.58 27.22 16.56
C ARG A 111 -37.44 26.04 15.59
N GLY A 112 -36.62 26.19 14.56
CA GLY A 112 -36.30 25.11 13.61
C GLY A 112 -37.49 24.61 12.78
N THR A 113 -37.20 23.82 11.77
CA THR A 113 -38.20 23.23 10.87
C THR A 113 -38.44 21.79 11.28
N SER A 114 -39.60 21.50 11.87
CA SER A 114 -40.07 20.13 12.06
C SER A 114 -40.47 19.49 10.72
N PHE A 115 -40.48 18.16 10.66
CA PHE A 115 -41.04 17.43 9.51
C PHE A 115 -42.43 17.93 9.10
N THR A 116 -43.34 18.15 10.07
CA THR A 116 -44.70 18.64 9.80
C THR A 116 -44.71 20.03 9.14
N SER A 117 -43.79 20.91 9.53
CA SER A 117 -43.65 22.22 8.88
C SER A 117 -43.17 22.07 7.43
N PHE A 118 -42.16 21.23 7.20
CA PHE A 118 -41.66 20.94 5.87
C PHE A 118 -42.73 20.32 4.97
N GLN A 119 -43.46 19.31 5.46
CA GLN A 119 -44.54 18.65 4.75
C GLN A 119 -45.64 19.64 4.34
N ARG A 120 -46.13 20.46 5.28
CA ARG A 120 -47.13 21.50 4.98
C ARG A 120 -46.64 22.50 3.93
N TYR A 121 -45.35 22.81 3.94
CA TYR A 121 -44.77 23.69 2.95
C TYR A 121 -44.73 23.05 1.56
N VAL A 122 -44.38 21.76 1.47
CA VAL A 122 -44.47 20.99 0.22
C VAL A 122 -45.91 20.97 -0.29
N GLU A 123 -46.89 20.65 0.56
CA GLU A 123 -48.32 20.63 0.21
C GLU A 123 -48.77 22.00 -0.32
N ALA A 124 -48.45 23.09 0.38
CA ALA A 124 -48.80 24.44 -0.04
C ALA A 124 -48.18 24.84 -1.40
N LEU A 125 -46.96 24.38 -1.69
CA LEU A 125 -46.32 24.60 -2.99
C LEU A 125 -47.02 23.83 -4.11
N LEU A 126 -47.38 22.57 -3.86
CA LEU A 126 -48.04 21.70 -4.85
C LEU A 126 -49.47 22.15 -5.13
N ASP A 127 -50.23 22.51 -4.11
CA ASP A 127 -51.57 23.08 -4.27
C ASP A 127 -51.54 24.36 -5.10
N HIS A 128 -50.56 25.24 -4.83
CA HIS A 128 -50.39 26.49 -5.57
C HIS A 128 -49.98 26.25 -7.02
N ALA A 129 -49.07 25.30 -7.27
CA ALA A 129 -48.68 24.91 -8.61
C ALA A 129 -49.86 24.29 -9.38
N SER A 130 -50.63 23.40 -8.74
CA SER A 130 -51.82 22.78 -9.33
C SER A 130 -52.87 23.80 -9.73
N LEU A 131 -53.13 24.80 -8.88
CA LEU A 131 -54.08 25.87 -9.18
C LEU A 131 -53.70 26.71 -10.41
N LEU A 132 -52.40 26.92 -10.64
CA LEU A 132 -51.93 27.88 -11.66
C LEU A 132 -51.40 27.24 -12.94
N HIS A 133 -50.90 26.00 -12.87
CA HIS A 133 -50.23 25.30 -13.96
C HIS A 133 -50.74 23.86 -14.15
N GLY A 134 -51.62 23.36 -13.27
CA GLY A 134 -52.00 21.96 -13.22
C GLY A 134 -51.00 21.11 -12.43
N ASP A 135 -51.27 19.81 -12.35
CA ASP A 135 -50.55 18.91 -11.45
C ASP A 135 -49.05 18.86 -11.77
N LEU A 136 -48.25 19.41 -10.84
CA LEU A 136 -46.81 19.45 -10.91
C LEU A 136 -46.23 18.49 -9.85
N PRO A 137 -45.67 17.34 -10.23
CA PRO A 137 -45.12 16.41 -9.26
C PRO A 137 -43.90 17.01 -8.54
N PHE A 138 -43.66 16.56 -7.31
CA PHE A 138 -42.48 16.93 -6.53
C PHE A 138 -41.48 15.76 -6.49
N VAL A 139 -40.25 16.01 -6.94
CA VAL A 139 -39.18 15.01 -6.96
C VAL A 139 -38.06 15.42 -6.01
N LEU A 140 -37.89 14.65 -4.93
CA LEU A 140 -36.84 14.85 -3.94
C LEU A 140 -35.66 13.89 -4.18
N LEU A 141 -34.51 14.42 -4.59
CA LEU A 141 -33.28 13.66 -4.83
C LEU A 141 -32.35 13.76 -3.61
N LEU A 142 -32.16 12.65 -2.89
CA LEU A 142 -31.31 12.55 -1.71
C LEU A 142 -30.04 11.75 -2.01
N ASP A 143 -28.89 12.41 -1.98
CA ASP A 143 -27.57 11.79 -2.16
C ASP A 143 -26.88 11.50 -0.83
N GLU A 144 -25.98 10.52 -0.81
CA GLU A 144 -25.27 10.02 0.38
C GLU A 144 -26.22 9.65 1.54
N ALA A 145 -27.36 9.04 1.22
CA ALA A 145 -28.43 8.75 2.16
C ALA A 145 -28.06 7.74 3.25
N GLU A 146 -26.90 7.10 3.16
CA GLU A 146 -26.32 6.39 4.28
C GLU A 146 -26.06 7.21 5.54
N ALA A 147 -25.92 8.53 5.41
CA ALA A 147 -25.77 9.41 6.57
C ALA A 147 -26.99 9.32 7.50
N LEU A 148 -28.19 9.04 6.96
CA LEU A 148 -29.40 8.83 7.75
C LEU A 148 -29.24 7.69 8.75
N LEU A 149 -28.53 6.63 8.38
CA LEU A 149 -28.28 5.47 9.24
C LEU A 149 -27.37 5.78 10.43
N ARG A 150 -26.68 6.92 10.41
CA ARG A 150 -25.80 7.39 11.50
C ARG A 150 -26.50 8.35 12.46
N MET A 151 -27.71 8.79 12.13
CA MET A 151 -28.49 9.66 13.00
C MET A 151 -28.97 8.89 14.24
N GLU A 152 -29.37 9.61 15.29
CA GLU A 152 -29.84 8.98 16.53
C GLU A 152 -31.09 8.11 16.31
N ARG A 153 -31.97 8.53 15.38
CA ARG A 153 -33.28 7.90 15.11
C ARG A 153 -33.56 7.77 13.60
N PRO A 154 -32.81 6.90 12.87
CA PRO A 154 -32.95 6.73 11.43
C PRO A 154 -34.36 6.34 10.98
N ALA A 155 -35.04 5.51 11.77
CA ALA A 155 -36.39 5.04 11.51
C ALA A 155 -37.42 6.19 11.41
N ILE A 156 -37.31 7.20 12.29
CA ILE A 156 -38.21 8.36 12.28
C ILE A 156 -38.03 9.15 10.99
N VAL A 157 -36.80 9.42 10.59
CA VAL A 157 -36.51 10.18 9.37
C VAL A 157 -37.02 9.45 8.12
N LEU A 158 -36.75 8.15 8.02
CA LEU A 158 -37.20 7.35 6.89
C LEU A 158 -38.73 7.18 6.89
N GLY A 159 -39.37 7.06 8.06
CA GLY A 159 -40.82 7.06 8.22
C GLY A 159 -41.45 8.38 7.80
N ASN A 160 -40.83 9.51 8.12
CA ASN A 160 -41.23 10.83 7.67
C ASN A 160 -41.14 10.98 6.15
N LEU A 161 -40.05 10.49 5.52
CA LEU A 161 -39.94 10.47 4.05
C LEU A 161 -41.04 9.60 3.40
N ARG A 162 -41.38 8.47 4.01
CA ARG A 162 -42.50 7.64 3.56
C ARG A 162 -43.83 8.36 3.69
N ALA A 163 -44.09 8.96 4.84
CA ALA A 163 -45.30 9.74 5.11
C ALA A 163 -45.44 10.88 4.09
N LEU A 164 -44.35 11.56 3.74
CA LEU A 164 -44.35 12.61 2.71
C LEU A 164 -44.80 12.10 1.33
N CYS A 165 -44.44 10.86 0.95
CA CYS A 165 -44.89 10.26 -0.30
C CYS A 165 -46.36 9.82 -0.25
N GLU A 166 -46.84 9.37 0.91
CA GLU A 166 -48.20 8.84 1.09
C GLU A 166 -49.24 9.95 1.34
N SER A 167 -48.85 11.06 1.97
CA SER A 167 -49.78 12.08 2.47
C SER A 167 -50.33 13.04 1.41
N THR A 168 -49.66 13.19 0.27
CA THR A 168 -49.96 14.28 -0.68
C THR A 168 -51.15 14.01 -1.62
N GLY A 169 -52.11 13.16 -1.26
CA GLY A 169 -53.46 13.14 -1.84
C GLY A 169 -53.61 12.98 -3.36
N GLY A 170 -52.55 12.58 -4.08
CA GLY A 170 -52.54 12.50 -5.55
C GLY A 170 -51.52 13.41 -6.25
N PHE A 171 -50.95 14.42 -5.57
CA PHE A 171 -49.94 15.35 -6.13
C PHE A 171 -48.54 14.74 -6.35
N GLY A 172 -48.42 13.42 -6.17
CA GLY A 172 -47.27 12.62 -6.55
C GLY A 172 -45.94 13.16 -6.05
N VAL A 173 -45.66 13.04 -4.75
CA VAL A 173 -44.27 13.18 -4.27
C VAL A 173 -43.51 11.90 -4.57
N GLN A 174 -42.40 12.00 -5.31
CA GLN A 174 -41.45 10.92 -5.50
C GLN A 174 -40.14 11.24 -4.79
N VAL A 175 -39.61 10.25 -4.08
CA VAL A 175 -38.29 10.33 -3.46
C VAL A 175 -37.33 9.42 -4.23
N VAL A 176 -36.20 10.00 -4.63
CA VAL A 176 -35.09 9.27 -5.23
C VAL A 176 -33.94 9.30 -4.25
N VAL A 177 -33.61 8.14 -3.71
CA VAL A 177 -32.56 7.99 -2.70
C VAL A 177 -31.34 7.35 -3.34
N ALA A 178 -30.15 7.91 -3.13
CA ALA A 178 -28.90 7.30 -3.53
C ALA A 178 -28.02 7.04 -2.32
N GLY A 179 -27.56 5.80 -2.18
CA GLY A 179 -26.70 5.41 -1.06
C GLY A 179 -26.10 4.02 -1.24
N PHE A 180 -25.58 3.45 -0.14
CA PHE A 180 -25.05 2.09 -0.16
C PHE A 180 -26.14 1.04 0.09
N ARG A 181 -25.78 -0.24 -0.17
CA ARG A 181 -26.72 -1.37 -0.13
C ARG A 181 -27.42 -1.54 1.23
N GLY A 182 -26.71 -1.36 2.34
CA GLY A 182 -27.29 -1.43 3.69
C GLY A 182 -28.39 -0.42 3.99
N LEU A 183 -28.61 0.61 3.16
CA LEU A 183 -29.84 1.41 3.25
C LEU A 183 -31.09 0.62 2.86
N ARG A 184 -30.97 -0.29 1.88
CA ARG A 184 -32.03 -1.25 1.50
C ARG A 184 -32.23 -2.33 2.55
N ASP A 185 -31.13 -2.76 3.15
CA ASP A 185 -31.12 -3.88 4.10
C ASP A 185 -31.39 -3.39 5.55
N PHE A 186 -31.44 -2.06 5.78
CA PHE A 186 -31.83 -1.47 7.06
C PHE A 186 -33.21 -1.98 7.49
N ARG A 187 -33.33 -2.38 8.76
CA ARG A 187 -34.57 -2.81 9.39
C ARG A 187 -34.74 -1.98 10.65
N ASP A 188 -35.94 -1.46 10.85
CA ASP A 188 -36.31 -0.89 12.13
C ASP A 188 -36.20 -1.98 13.21
N ALA A 189 -35.68 -1.61 14.38
CA ALA A 189 -35.59 -2.52 15.52
C ALA A 189 -37.00 -2.96 15.98
N ASP A 190 -37.98 -2.08 15.85
CA ASP A 190 -39.33 -2.30 16.35
C ASP A 190 -40.21 -3.07 15.34
N ASP A 191 -40.19 -2.67 14.05
CA ASP A 191 -41.07 -3.25 13.02
C ASP A 191 -40.40 -4.36 12.19
N ARG A 192 -39.08 -4.53 12.28
CA ARG A 192 -38.29 -5.49 11.47
C ARG A 192 -38.49 -5.36 9.96
N THR A 193 -39.11 -4.28 9.47
CA THR A 193 -39.20 -3.92 8.05
C THR A 193 -38.39 -2.66 7.77
N SER A 194 -37.99 -2.45 6.52
CA SER A 194 -37.37 -1.17 6.12
C SER A 194 -38.49 -0.19 5.78
N PRO A 195 -38.47 1.06 6.27
CA PRO A 195 -39.43 2.08 5.83
C PRO A 195 -39.35 2.38 4.32
N LEU A 196 -38.25 2.01 3.66
CA LEU A 196 -38.10 2.11 2.21
C LEU A 196 -38.70 0.92 1.44
N THR A 197 -39.06 -0.18 2.14
CA THR A 197 -39.69 -1.35 1.51
C THR A 197 -41.10 -0.99 1.06
N GLY A 198 -41.42 -1.27 -0.20
CA GLY A 198 -42.69 -0.90 -0.81
C GLY A 198 -42.76 0.57 -1.24
N LEU A 199 -41.92 1.44 -0.69
CA LEU A 199 -41.80 2.84 -1.11
C LEU A 199 -40.93 2.98 -2.36
N CYS A 200 -39.69 2.50 -2.31
CA CYS A 200 -38.70 2.71 -3.38
C CYS A 200 -38.46 1.44 -4.19
N MET A 201 -38.54 1.54 -5.53
CA MET A 201 -38.02 0.51 -6.41
C MET A 201 -36.48 0.57 -6.41
N THR A 202 -35.84 -0.52 -5.99
CA THR A 202 -34.38 -0.57 -5.91
C THR A 202 -33.76 -0.77 -7.30
N ARG A 203 -32.77 0.05 -7.62
CA ARG A 203 -31.90 -0.07 -8.78
C ARG A 203 -30.45 -0.13 -8.31
N SER A 204 -29.67 -1.09 -8.80
CA SER A 204 -28.24 -1.16 -8.53
C SER A 204 -27.47 -0.62 -9.71
N LEU A 205 -26.68 0.43 -9.49
CA LEU A 205 -25.73 0.90 -10.48
C LEU A 205 -24.65 -0.14 -10.66
N ARG A 206 -24.36 -0.43 -11.94
CA ARG A 206 -23.36 -1.43 -12.33
C ARG A 206 -22.12 -0.72 -12.88
N LEU A 207 -21.07 -1.50 -13.06
CA LEU A 207 -19.96 -1.10 -13.92
C LEU A 207 -20.51 -0.83 -15.32
N LEU A 208 -19.93 0.15 -16.00
CA LEU A 208 -20.33 0.49 -17.35
C LEU A 208 -19.96 -0.67 -18.27
N PRO A 209 -20.90 -1.18 -19.08
CA PRO A 209 -20.55 -2.13 -20.13
C PRO A 209 -19.66 -1.43 -21.16
N GLU A 210 -18.90 -2.22 -21.90
CA GLU A 210 -17.92 -1.74 -22.89
C GLU A 210 -18.50 -0.70 -23.86
N ASP A 211 -19.67 -0.98 -24.45
CA ASP A 211 -20.35 -0.04 -25.35
C ASP A 211 -20.68 1.30 -24.68
N SER A 212 -21.04 1.26 -23.38
CA SER A 212 -21.30 2.49 -22.61
C SER A 212 -20.02 3.23 -22.28
N VAL A 213 -18.89 2.53 -22.12
CA VAL A 213 -17.59 3.17 -21.94
C VAL A 213 -17.20 3.89 -23.23
N THR A 214 -17.26 3.23 -24.39
CA THR A 214 -16.97 3.88 -25.68
C THR A 214 -17.86 5.11 -25.91
N ALA A 215 -19.17 5.00 -25.66
CA ALA A 215 -20.09 6.14 -25.79
C ALA A 215 -19.81 7.26 -24.76
N LEU A 216 -19.42 6.89 -23.53
CA LEU A 216 -19.04 7.83 -22.47
C LEU A 216 -17.75 8.59 -22.84
N LEU A 217 -16.83 7.91 -23.51
CA LEU A 217 -15.54 8.43 -23.90
C LEU A 217 -15.59 9.28 -25.17
N ALA A 218 -16.52 9.00 -26.09
CA ALA A 218 -16.58 9.66 -27.40
C ALA A 218 -16.48 11.19 -27.33
N PRO A 219 -17.25 11.93 -26.50
CA PRO A 219 -17.14 13.39 -26.43
C PRO A 219 -15.80 13.89 -25.85
N LEU A 220 -15.17 13.09 -24.99
CA LEU A 220 -13.86 13.43 -24.40
C LEU A 220 -12.72 13.16 -25.38
N MET A 221 -12.95 12.24 -26.32
CA MET A 221 -11.96 11.73 -27.26
C MET A 221 -12.22 12.17 -28.71
N GLU A 222 -13.26 12.97 -29.00
CA GLU A 222 -13.45 13.67 -30.29
C GLU A 222 -12.25 14.54 -30.72
N ARG A 223 -11.31 14.78 -29.79
CA ARG A 223 -10.06 15.52 -30.01
C ARG A 223 -8.89 14.61 -30.39
N LEU A 224 -9.07 13.29 -30.35
CA LEU A 224 -8.08 12.28 -30.72
C LEU A 224 -8.26 11.84 -32.18
N PRO A 225 -7.16 11.51 -32.88
CA PRO A 225 -7.23 10.74 -34.11
C PRO A 225 -8.03 9.43 -33.91
N PRO A 226 -8.85 8.99 -34.88
CA PRO A 226 -9.65 7.77 -34.76
C PRO A 226 -8.85 6.52 -34.39
N GLU A 227 -7.59 6.44 -34.82
CA GLU A 227 -6.70 5.30 -34.54
C GLU A 227 -6.33 5.26 -33.05
N LEU A 228 -6.05 6.42 -32.44
CA LEU A 228 -5.76 6.53 -31.01
C LEU A 228 -7.02 6.42 -30.15
N LEU A 229 -8.20 6.73 -30.71
CA LEU A 229 -9.48 6.60 -30.03
C LEU A 229 -9.80 5.14 -29.69
N GLU A 230 -9.62 4.24 -30.66
CA GLU A 230 -9.87 2.81 -30.48
C GLU A 230 -8.87 2.20 -29.48
N GLU A 231 -7.58 2.51 -29.64
CA GLU A 231 -6.52 2.02 -28.76
C GLU A 231 -6.70 2.52 -27.31
N ALA A 232 -6.90 3.83 -27.11
CA ALA A 232 -7.10 4.38 -25.79
C ALA A 232 -8.46 3.96 -25.19
N GLY A 233 -9.49 3.73 -26.00
CA GLY A 233 -10.76 3.16 -25.53
C GLY A 233 -10.60 1.74 -24.98
N ALA A 234 -9.92 0.87 -25.73
CA ALA A 234 -9.61 -0.49 -25.30
C ALA A 234 -8.73 -0.50 -24.04
N TRP A 235 -7.71 0.36 -23.99
CA TRP A 235 -6.86 0.52 -22.81
C TRP A 235 -7.65 1.02 -21.60
N LEU A 236 -8.45 2.08 -21.74
CA LEU A 236 -9.28 2.62 -20.66
C LEU A 236 -10.25 1.57 -20.11
N GLN A 237 -10.84 0.77 -20.99
CA GLN A 237 -11.72 -0.33 -20.62
C GLN A 237 -10.97 -1.41 -19.83
N ALA A 238 -9.82 -1.86 -20.32
CA ALA A 238 -8.98 -2.86 -19.65
C ALA A 238 -8.50 -2.35 -18.28
N GLU A 239 -8.14 -1.07 -18.20
CA GLU A 239 -7.59 -0.46 -17.01
C GLU A 239 -8.64 -0.17 -15.95
N ALA A 240 -9.81 0.33 -16.35
CA ALA A 240 -10.84 0.75 -15.42
C ALA A 240 -11.90 -0.31 -15.14
N GLY A 241 -12.04 -1.33 -16.00
CA GLY A 241 -13.05 -2.37 -15.84
C GLY A 241 -14.49 -1.86 -15.88
N GLY A 242 -14.75 -0.76 -16.58
CA GLY A 242 -16.05 -0.10 -16.55
C GLY A 242 -16.33 0.74 -15.28
N HIS A 243 -15.38 0.89 -14.36
CA HIS A 243 -15.59 1.68 -13.14
C HIS A 243 -15.62 3.20 -13.45
N PRO A 244 -16.75 3.91 -13.28
CA PRO A 244 -16.92 5.28 -13.80
C PRO A 244 -15.90 6.30 -13.28
N MET A 245 -15.61 6.27 -11.98
CA MET A 245 -14.63 7.20 -11.40
C MET A 245 -13.19 6.95 -11.89
N ILE A 246 -12.83 5.68 -12.11
CA ILE A 246 -11.51 5.28 -12.57
C ILE A 246 -11.37 5.68 -14.04
N LEU A 247 -12.37 5.33 -14.86
CA LEU A 247 -12.48 5.78 -16.25
C LEU A 247 -12.29 7.29 -16.34
N HIS A 248 -13.11 8.08 -15.65
CA HIS A 248 -13.02 9.54 -15.69
C HIS A 248 -11.62 10.06 -15.32
N ARG A 249 -10.94 9.44 -14.34
CA ARG A 249 -9.59 9.83 -13.95
C ARG A 249 -8.58 9.53 -15.05
N LEU A 250 -8.65 8.35 -15.65
CA LEU A 250 -7.76 7.95 -16.72
C LEU A 250 -8.01 8.76 -18.00
N CYS A 251 -9.26 9.13 -18.29
CA CYS A 251 -9.58 10.03 -19.41
C CYS A 251 -8.92 11.39 -19.23
N TRP A 252 -9.02 11.94 -18.02
CA TRP A 252 -8.40 13.23 -17.71
C TRP A 252 -6.88 13.17 -17.87
N ALA A 253 -6.26 12.05 -17.50
CA ALA A 253 -4.84 11.80 -17.71
C ALA A 253 -4.44 11.78 -19.18
N VAL A 254 -5.20 11.03 -20.00
CA VAL A 254 -5.02 10.98 -21.45
C VAL A 254 -5.12 12.39 -22.02
N GLN A 255 -6.10 13.19 -21.58
CA GLN A 255 -6.24 14.59 -22.00
C GLN A 255 -5.05 15.45 -21.62
N GLU A 256 -4.56 15.38 -20.37
CA GLU A 256 -3.37 16.13 -19.93
C GLU A 256 -2.14 15.79 -20.80
N VAL A 257 -1.88 14.51 -21.06
CA VAL A 257 -0.73 14.09 -21.89
C VAL A 257 -0.86 14.56 -23.34
N LEU A 258 -2.07 14.54 -23.91
CA LEU A 258 -2.31 15.04 -25.27
C LEU A 258 -2.11 16.55 -25.39
N GLU A 259 -2.50 17.29 -24.36
CA GLU A 259 -2.28 18.75 -24.30
C GLU A 259 -0.80 19.09 -24.16
N GLU A 260 0.00 18.25 -23.49
CA GLU A 260 1.43 18.47 -23.28
C GLU A 260 2.34 17.96 -24.41
N SER A 261 2.02 16.80 -24.99
CA SER A 261 2.96 16.05 -25.84
C SER A 261 2.78 16.24 -27.34
N HIS A 262 1.68 16.85 -27.78
CA HIS A 262 1.29 17.18 -29.18
C HIS A 262 1.39 16.07 -30.25
N ALA A 263 2.01 14.90 -30.01
CA ALA A 263 2.30 13.92 -31.06
C ALA A 263 2.31 12.43 -30.65
N THR A 264 2.48 12.07 -29.37
CA THR A 264 2.55 10.66 -28.96
C THR A 264 1.88 10.42 -27.61
N LEU A 265 0.96 9.46 -27.56
CA LEU A 265 0.33 8.97 -26.34
C LEU A 265 1.02 7.65 -25.94
N ASP A 266 1.85 7.66 -24.90
CA ASP A 266 2.44 6.46 -24.31
C ASP A 266 1.54 5.96 -23.17
N LEU A 267 0.67 5.00 -23.48
CA LEU A 267 -0.31 4.45 -22.55
C LEU A 267 0.35 3.64 -21.40
N ASP A 268 1.53 3.07 -21.63
CA ASP A 268 2.26 2.30 -20.61
C ASP A 268 2.93 3.25 -19.59
N ALA A 269 3.52 4.34 -20.06
CA ALA A 269 4.02 5.40 -19.19
C ALA A 269 2.88 6.00 -18.34
N LEU A 270 1.73 6.27 -18.98
CA LEU A 270 0.53 6.77 -18.31
C LEU A 270 0.04 5.81 -17.22
N ALA A 271 0.05 4.49 -17.49
CA ALA A 271 -0.30 3.48 -16.51
C ALA A 271 0.61 3.56 -15.26
N GLY A 272 1.93 3.71 -15.48
CA GLY A 272 2.92 3.82 -14.42
C GLY A 272 2.71 5.03 -13.50
N GLU A 273 2.48 6.22 -14.07
CA GLU A 273 2.25 7.44 -13.27
C GLU A 273 0.93 7.37 -12.48
N HIS A 274 -0.10 6.76 -13.07
CA HIS A 274 -1.40 6.65 -12.44
C HIS A 274 -1.48 5.58 -11.35
N GLU A 275 -0.63 4.55 -11.41
CA GLU A 275 -0.49 3.58 -10.33
C GLU A 275 -0.14 4.27 -8.99
N ASP A 276 0.70 5.29 -8.99
CA ASP A 276 1.02 6.07 -7.77
C ASP A 276 -0.17 6.88 -7.26
N TRP A 277 -0.99 7.43 -8.17
CA TRP A 277 -2.22 8.10 -7.77
C TRP A 277 -3.23 7.12 -7.17
N PHE A 278 -3.41 5.94 -7.78
CA PHE A 278 -4.25 4.87 -7.20
C PHE A 278 -3.69 4.45 -5.85
N ALA A 279 -2.36 4.36 -5.71
CA ALA A 279 -1.71 4.04 -4.45
C ALA A 279 -2.00 5.04 -3.35
N GLN A 280 -2.03 6.33 -3.66
CA GLN A 280 -2.30 7.35 -2.66
C GLN A 280 -3.79 7.45 -2.31
N ARG A 281 -4.68 7.36 -3.31
CA ARG A 281 -6.10 7.66 -3.14
C ARG A 281 -6.95 6.43 -2.86
N ALA A 282 -6.80 5.37 -3.65
CA ALA A 282 -7.54 4.14 -3.47
C ALA A 282 -7.16 3.44 -2.16
N PHE A 283 -5.87 3.48 -1.79
CA PHE A 283 -5.46 2.96 -0.47
C PHE A 283 -6.08 3.74 0.68
N LYS A 284 -6.01 5.08 0.64
CA LYS A 284 -6.44 5.92 1.75
C LYS A 284 -7.96 5.97 1.89
N GLU A 285 -8.70 6.00 0.77
CA GLU A 285 -10.15 6.18 0.80
C GLU A 285 -10.93 4.86 0.77
N TRP A 286 -10.38 3.79 0.17
CA TRP A 286 -11.10 2.53 -0.01
C TRP A 286 -10.54 1.43 0.87
N VAL A 287 -9.25 1.12 0.72
CA VAL A 287 -8.64 -0.05 1.37
C VAL A 287 -8.36 0.16 2.85
N SER A 288 -8.13 1.40 3.29
CA SER A 288 -7.84 1.72 4.69
C SER A 288 -8.99 1.38 5.64
N ALA A 289 -10.22 1.35 5.11
CA ALA A 289 -11.42 1.00 5.86
C ALA A 289 -11.69 -0.50 5.89
N TRP A 290 -10.93 -1.31 5.15
CA TRP A 290 -11.17 -2.74 5.07
C TRP A 290 -10.63 -3.49 6.29
N THR A 291 -11.38 -4.51 6.69
CA THR A 291 -10.97 -5.47 7.72
C THR A 291 -10.01 -6.52 7.14
N ASP A 292 -9.22 -7.20 8.00
CA ASP A 292 -8.33 -8.29 7.56
C ASP A 292 -9.06 -9.39 6.75
N PRO A 293 -10.29 -9.83 7.13
CA PRO A 293 -11.07 -10.77 6.33
C PRO A 293 -11.46 -10.25 4.94
N GLU A 294 -11.78 -8.96 4.79
CA GLU A 294 -12.11 -8.36 3.49
C GLU A 294 -10.86 -8.28 2.59
N ILE A 295 -9.72 -7.91 3.16
CA ILE A 295 -8.43 -7.90 2.48
C ILE A 295 -8.09 -9.30 1.95
N GLU A 296 -8.37 -10.35 2.73
CA GLU A 296 -8.11 -11.73 2.33
C GLU A 296 -9.12 -12.24 1.28
N ALA A 297 -10.40 -11.87 1.41
CA ALA A 297 -11.40 -12.14 0.37
C ALA A 297 -11.00 -11.49 -0.96
N PHE A 298 -10.53 -10.24 -0.93
CA PHE A 298 -10.04 -9.56 -2.13
C PHE A 298 -8.81 -10.24 -2.74
N ARG A 299 -7.85 -10.69 -1.92
CA ARG A 299 -6.70 -11.48 -2.40
C ARG A 299 -7.12 -12.76 -3.08
N THR A 300 -8.14 -13.42 -2.55
CA THR A 300 -8.70 -14.64 -3.13
C THR A 300 -9.24 -14.34 -4.52
N VAL A 301 -10.02 -13.26 -4.68
CA VAL A 301 -10.50 -12.80 -6.00
C VAL A 301 -9.36 -12.48 -6.96
N LEU A 302 -8.31 -11.80 -6.51
CA LEU A 302 -7.15 -11.49 -7.36
C LEU A 302 -6.38 -12.73 -7.82
N ARG A 303 -6.25 -13.72 -6.94
CA ARG A 303 -5.50 -14.95 -7.22
C ARG A 303 -6.30 -15.87 -8.16
N ASP A 304 -7.58 -16.02 -7.89
CA ASP A 304 -8.41 -17.03 -8.53
C ASP A 304 -9.16 -16.44 -9.75
N GLY A 305 -9.13 -15.11 -9.92
CA GLY A 305 -9.71 -14.35 -11.03
C GLY A 305 -11.24 -14.23 -10.93
N VAL A 306 -11.90 -15.38 -10.78
CA VAL A 306 -13.35 -15.50 -10.58
C VAL A 306 -13.60 -16.35 -9.34
N CYS A 307 -14.36 -15.83 -8.40
CA CYS A 307 -14.72 -16.53 -7.17
C CYS A 307 -16.22 -16.66 -6.99
N ASP A 308 -16.65 -17.70 -6.29
CA ASP A 308 -18.03 -17.81 -5.84
C ASP A 308 -18.31 -16.85 -4.67
N ARG A 309 -19.44 -16.14 -4.73
CA ARG A 309 -19.84 -15.16 -3.71
C ARG A 309 -20.09 -15.79 -2.34
N GLN A 310 -20.64 -17.00 -2.29
CA GLN A 310 -20.89 -17.69 -1.02
C GLN A 310 -19.55 -18.11 -0.39
N ALA A 311 -18.60 -18.58 -1.20
CA ALA A 311 -17.27 -18.98 -0.73
C ALA A 311 -16.50 -17.84 -0.05
N LEU A 312 -16.66 -16.60 -0.53
CA LEU A 312 -15.99 -15.43 0.05
C LEU A 312 -16.70 -14.85 1.28
N GLY A 313 -17.96 -15.21 1.49
CA GLY A 313 -18.84 -14.58 2.48
C GLY A 313 -19.58 -13.38 1.87
N PRO A 314 -20.92 -13.41 1.75
CA PRO A 314 -21.71 -12.38 1.07
C PRO A 314 -21.49 -10.96 1.59
N GLU A 315 -21.33 -10.81 2.91
CA GLU A 315 -21.09 -9.50 3.55
C GLU A 315 -19.75 -8.90 3.12
N ARG A 316 -18.70 -9.70 3.06
CA ARG A 316 -17.36 -9.26 2.61
C ARG A 316 -17.39 -8.86 1.14
N VAL A 317 -18.07 -9.66 0.32
CA VAL A 317 -18.27 -9.35 -1.11
C VAL A 317 -19.02 -8.04 -1.26
N ASP A 318 -20.01 -7.76 -0.41
CA ASP A 318 -20.75 -6.49 -0.45
C ASP A 318 -19.88 -5.30 -0.05
N VAL A 319 -18.97 -5.43 0.92
CA VAL A 319 -18.00 -4.38 1.27
C VAL A 319 -17.00 -4.14 0.12
N LEU A 320 -16.47 -5.22 -0.46
CA LEU A 320 -15.54 -5.12 -1.59
C LEU A 320 -16.22 -4.51 -2.81
N ALA A 321 -17.44 -4.93 -3.12
CA ALA A 321 -18.24 -4.36 -4.20
C ALA A 321 -18.59 -2.89 -3.91
N TYR A 322 -18.86 -2.55 -2.64
CA TYR A 322 -19.09 -1.16 -2.21
C TYR A 322 -17.87 -0.27 -2.47
N SER A 323 -16.66 -0.78 -2.23
CA SER A 323 -15.45 -0.03 -2.52
C SER A 323 -15.09 0.05 -4.02
N GLY A 324 -15.83 -0.66 -4.89
CA GLY A 324 -15.52 -0.79 -6.31
C GLY A 324 -14.33 -1.71 -6.60
N ALA A 325 -13.84 -2.45 -5.60
CA ALA A 325 -12.71 -3.35 -5.74
C ALA A 325 -13.07 -4.68 -6.42
N VAL A 326 -14.35 -5.10 -6.36
CA VAL A 326 -14.85 -6.31 -7.03
C VAL A 326 -16.16 -6.04 -7.78
N ALA A 327 -16.36 -6.76 -8.87
CA ALA A 327 -17.63 -6.81 -9.58
C ALA A 327 -18.38 -8.07 -9.17
N VAL A 328 -19.71 -8.02 -9.15
CA VAL A 328 -20.55 -9.17 -8.80
C VAL A 328 -21.58 -9.41 -9.89
N GLN A 329 -21.55 -10.59 -10.53
CA GLN A 329 -22.47 -10.98 -11.59
C GLN A 329 -22.92 -12.43 -11.39
N GLY A 330 -24.24 -12.66 -11.27
CA GLY A 330 -24.79 -14.02 -11.21
C GLY A 330 -24.25 -14.91 -10.07
N GLY A 331 -23.83 -14.31 -8.94
CA GLY A 331 -23.21 -15.04 -7.83
C GLY A 331 -21.69 -15.19 -7.95
N GLN A 332 -21.09 -14.80 -9.07
CA GLN A 332 -19.64 -14.74 -9.23
C GLN A 332 -19.10 -13.36 -8.86
N VAL A 333 -17.85 -13.35 -8.38
CA VAL A 333 -17.10 -12.19 -7.96
C VAL A 333 -15.82 -12.12 -8.77
N THR A 334 -15.56 -10.99 -9.43
CA THR A 334 -14.36 -10.80 -10.26
C THR A 334 -13.62 -9.53 -9.86
N ALA A 335 -12.30 -9.53 -10.03
CA ALA A 335 -11.49 -8.33 -9.84
C ALA A 335 -11.63 -7.46 -11.11
N PRO A 336 -12.24 -6.27 -11.06
CA PRO A 336 -12.71 -5.58 -12.26
C PRO A 336 -11.59 -4.85 -12.98
N VAL A 337 -10.49 -4.49 -12.32
CA VAL A 337 -9.72 -3.29 -12.71
C VAL A 337 -8.23 -3.61 -12.91
N GLY A 338 -7.70 -3.49 -14.13
CA GLY A 338 -6.28 -3.68 -14.43
C GLY A 338 -5.35 -2.83 -13.55
N ALA A 339 -5.58 -1.52 -13.49
CA ALA A 339 -4.74 -0.59 -12.73
C ALA A 339 -4.74 -0.88 -11.22
N PHE A 340 -5.93 -1.11 -10.64
CA PHE A 340 -6.08 -1.38 -9.21
C PHE A 340 -5.49 -2.75 -8.83
N ASN A 341 -5.65 -3.75 -9.70
CA ASN A 341 -5.10 -5.10 -9.48
C ASN A 341 -3.57 -5.09 -9.52
N ARG A 342 -2.96 -4.39 -10.50
CA ARG A 342 -1.50 -4.22 -10.58
C ARG A 342 -0.96 -3.48 -9.37
N TRP A 343 -1.59 -2.37 -9.00
CA TRP A 343 -1.23 -1.62 -7.80
C TRP A 343 -1.27 -2.49 -6.54
N TYR A 344 -2.39 -3.20 -6.30
CA TYR A 344 -2.54 -4.01 -5.08
C TYR A 344 -1.52 -5.15 -5.04
N SER A 345 -1.25 -5.78 -6.18
CA SER A 345 -0.23 -6.83 -6.31
C SER A 345 1.17 -6.32 -5.95
N ARG A 346 1.57 -5.15 -6.45
CA ARG A 346 2.85 -4.49 -6.10
C ARG A 346 2.93 -4.10 -4.63
N THR A 347 1.85 -3.55 -4.09
CA THR A 347 1.78 -3.08 -2.69
C THR A 347 1.76 -4.25 -1.70
N CYS A 348 1.09 -5.35 -2.03
CA CYS A 348 1.10 -6.56 -1.23
C CYS A 348 2.43 -7.30 -1.31
N ALA A 349 3.11 -7.30 -2.47
CA ALA A 349 4.48 -7.83 -2.59
C ALA A 349 5.45 -7.07 -1.65
N THR A 350 5.38 -5.73 -1.64
CA THR A 350 6.19 -4.90 -0.74
C THR A 350 5.79 -5.06 0.74
N ARG A 351 4.51 -5.25 1.06
CA ARG A 351 4.07 -5.55 2.45
C ARG A 351 4.47 -6.94 2.90
N ARG A 352 4.43 -7.96 2.04
CA ARG A 352 4.90 -9.33 2.36
C ARG A 352 6.40 -9.31 2.62
N ALA A 353 7.18 -8.59 1.80
CA ALA A 353 8.59 -8.32 2.07
C ALA A 353 8.82 -7.61 3.42
N ARG A 354 7.97 -6.62 3.76
CA ARG A 354 8.01 -5.92 5.07
C ARG A 354 7.52 -6.76 6.27
N ARG A 355 6.60 -7.71 6.07
CA ARG A 355 6.04 -8.56 7.15
C ARG A 355 6.97 -9.74 7.44
N VAL A 356 7.58 -10.32 6.41
CA VAL A 356 8.70 -11.26 6.54
C VAL A 356 9.87 -10.56 7.23
N SER A 357 10.23 -9.33 6.84
CA SER A 357 11.30 -8.57 7.50
C SER A 357 10.97 -8.10 8.93
N ARG A 358 9.69 -8.09 9.35
CA ARG A 358 9.29 -7.82 10.74
C ARG A 358 9.46 -9.03 11.67
N ARG A 359 9.34 -10.26 11.15
CA ARG A 359 9.59 -11.49 11.93
C ARG A 359 11.09 -11.83 12.05
N THR A 360 11.92 -11.38 11.11
CA THR A 360 13.39 -11.49 11.15
C THR A 360 14.09 -10.17 11.46
N ARG A 361 13.36 -9.17 11.99
CA ARG A 361 13.96 -7.87 12.31
C ARG A 361 14.83 -8.02 13.55
N MET A 362 16.13 -8.18 13.33
CA MET A 362 17.11 -7.82 14.33
C MET A 362 16.80 -6.40 14.82
N ASP A 363 16.63 -6.25 16.12
CA ASP A 363 16.36 -4.96 16.73
C ASP A 363 17.53 -4.01 16.41
N LEU A 364 17.21 -2.76 16.10
CA LEU A 364 18.23 -1.76 15.80
C LEU A 364 19.17 -1.60 16.99
N GLN A 365 18.67 -1.67 18.23
CA GLN A 365 19.54 -1.59 19.41
C GLN A 365 20.45 -2.81 19.55
N GLN A 366 19.93 -4.01 19.29
CA GLN A 366 20.74 -5.23 19.25
C GLN A 366 21.87 -5.10 18.22
N ALA A 367 21.57 -4.64 17.01
CA ALA A 367 22.59 -4.46 15.98
C ALA A 367 23.64 -3.42 16.38
N LYS A 368 23.23 -2.30 16.98
CA LYS A 368 24.16 -1.27 17.49
C LYS A 368 25.10 -1.81 18.57
N ARG A 369 24.63 -2.68 19.46
CA ARG A 369 25.46 -3.31 20.49
C ARG A 369 26.53 -4.24 19.92
N ALA A 370 26.35 -4.73 18.70
CA ALA A 370 27.32 -5.56 18.00
C ALA A 370 28.22 -4.78 17.03
N ILE A 371 28.14 -3.43 17.00
CA ILE A 371 28.95 -2.58 16.14
C ILE A 371 29.84 -1.69 17.00
N ALA A 372 31.14 -1.73 16.76
CA ALA A 372 32.16 -1.01 17.50
C ALA A 372 32.82 0.06 16.64
N MET A 373 33.19 1.17 17.27
CA MET A 373 34.13 2.14 16.70
C MET A 373 35.54 1.58 16.86
N THR A 374 36.31 1.49 15.77
CA THR A 374 37.72 1.09 15.82
C THR A 374 38.63 2.30 15.90
N ARG A 375 39.67 2.23 16.73
CA ARG A 375 40.76 3.21 16.78
C ARG A 375 42.11 2.52 16.65
N ALA A 376 42.84 2.86 15.59
CA ALA A 376 44.20 2.41 15.32
C ALA A 376 45.08 3.65 15.11
N GLY A 377 45.74 4.11 16.18
CA GLY A 377 46.39 5.42 16.20
C GLY A 377 45.39 6.56 15.94
N ASN A 378 45.61 7.35 14.89
CA ASN A 378 44.72 8.45 14.51
C ASN A 378 43.60 8.03 13.55
N THR A 379 43.57 6.77 13.12
CA THR A 379 42.57 6.26 12.18
C THR A 379 41.34 5.78 12.95
N VAL A 380 40.17 6.28 12.56
CA VAL A 380 38.87 5.88 13.09
C VAL A 380 38.09 5.15 12.00
N GLY A 381 37.43 4.06 12.39
CA GLY A 381 36.61 3.26 11.49
C GLY A 381 35.49 2.55 12.24
N THR A 382 34.84 1.62 11.56
CA THR A 382 33.78 0.78 12.13
C THR A 382 34.19 -0.69 12.04
N ALA A 383 33.86 -1.46 13.07
CA ALA A 383 33.90 -2.92 13.05
C ALA A 383 32.58 -3.49 13.59
N PHE A 384 32.31 -4.76 13.33
CA PHE A 384 31.14 -5.43 13.90
C PHE A 384 31.41 -6.89 14.21
N PHE A 385 30.77 -7.39 15.26
CA PHE A 385 30.89 -8.78 15.71
C PHE A 385 30.18 -9.73 14.74
N ILE A 386 30.90 -10.74 14.27
CA ILE A 386 30.37 -11.88 13.50
C ILE A 386 30.29 -13.17 14.33
N THR A 387 31.08 -13.23 15.40
CA THR A 387 30.95 -14.18 16.51
C THR A 387 31.11 -13.40 17.82
N GLU A 388 31.04 -14.05 18.98
CA GLU A 388 31.23 -13.35 20.26
C GLU A 388 32.64 -12.75 20.41
N ARG A 389 33.64 -13.30 19.70
CA ARG A 389 35.05 -12.89 19.81
C ARG A 389 35.63 -12.28 18.55
N LEU A 390 35.01 -12.52 17.39
CA LEU A 390 35.54 -12.07 16.11
C LEU A 390 34.74 -10.90 15.56
N LEU A 391 35.46 -9.88 15.10
CA LEU A 391 34.91 -8.74 14.40
C LEU A 391 35.48 -8.62 12.98
N LEU A 392 34.68 -8.10 12.06
CA LEU A 392 35.14 -7.69 10.73
C LEU A 392 35.24 -6.17 10.62
N THR A 393 36.28 -5.73 9.93
CA THR A 393 36.53 -4.31 9.59
C THR A 393 37.21 -4.21 8.22
N CYS A 394 37.39 -2.99 7.72
CA CYS A 394 38.25 -2.75 6.57
C CYS A 394 39.72 -2.69 6.96
N ARG A 395 40.61 -3.23 6.11
CA ARG A 395 42.07 -3.22 6.34
C ARG A 395 42.61 -1.80 6.49
N HIS A 396 42.16 -0.87 5.67
CA HIS A 396 42.62 0.53 5.74
C HIS A 396 42.23 1.25 7.02
N ASN A 397 41.24 0.76 7.78
CA ASN A 397 40.92 1.32 9.11
C ASN A 397 42.05 1.09 10.12
N LEU A 398 42.98 0.19 9.82
CA LEU A 398 44.03 -0.28 10.72
C LEU A 398 45.43 0.23 10.30
N ILE A 399 45.51 1.02 9.23
CA ILE A 399 46.75 1.63 8.76
C ILE A 399 46.90 2.97 9.48
N VAL A 400 47.86 3.04 10.40
CA VAL A 400 48.13 4.25 11.20
C VAL A 400 48.77 5.35 10.36
N GLU A 401 49.64 4.97 9.42
CA GLU A 401 50.34 5.89 8.52
C GLU A 401 50.62 5.18 7.19
N ALA A 402 50.59 5.92 6.09
CA ALA A 402 50.84 5.35 4.77
C ALA A 402 52.22 4.68 4.72
N GLY A 403 52.26 3.39 4.34
CA GLY A 403 53.50 2.61 4.26
C GLY A 403 53.93 1.94 5.56
N LYS A 404 53.23 2.16 6.69
CA LYS A 404 53.50 1.45 7.95
C LYS A 404 52.77 0.09 8.01
N PRO A 405 53.28 -0.86 8.82
CA PRO A 405 52.56 -2.10 9.09
C PRO A 405 51.20 -1.83 9.73
N LEU A 406 50.29 -2.80 9.56
CA LEU A 406 48.97 -2.79 10.18
C LEU A 406 49.11 -2.71 11.70
N ALA A 407 48.27 -1.90 12.36
CA ALA A 407 48.20 -1.89 13.81
C ALA A 407 47.80 -3.29 14.30
N ARG A 408 48.68 -3.95 15.07
CA ARG A 408 48.40 -5.28 15.62
C ARG A 408 47.34 -5.23 16.71
N GLU A 409 47.32 -4.15 17.48
CA GLU A 409 46.38 -3.93 18.56
C GLU A 409 45.44 -2.77 18.18
N VAL A 410 44.14 -2.99 18.36
CA VAL A 410 43.08 -2.06 17.95
C VAL A 410 42.18 -1.81 19.15
N ALA A 411 42.01 -0.54 19.50
CA ALA A 411 41.04 -0.16 20.52
C ALA A 411 39.63 -0.15 19.91
N LEU A 412 38.68 -0.75 20.62
CA LEU A 412 37.26 -0.83 20.26
C LEU A 412 36.44 -0.03 21.27
N SER A 413 35.43 0.70 20.80
CA SER A 413 34.46 1.38 21.66
C SER A 413 33.04 1.06 21.22
N LEU A 414 32.28 0.40 22.09
CA LEU A 414 30.89 0.01 21.85
C LEU A 414 29.97 1.04 22.50
N THR A 415 29.54 2.02 21.73
CA THR A 415 28.86 3.23 22.25
C THR A 415 27.38 3.05 22.52
N ALA A 416 26.80 1.92 22.10
CA ALA A 416 25.40 1.55 22.36
C ALA A 416 25.22 0.68 23.61
N TRP A 417 26.27 0.52 24.41
CA TRP A 417 26.21 -0.12 25.72
C TRP A 417 25.94 0.97 26.76
N GLU A 418 24.94 0.71 27.60
CA GLU A 418 24.51 1.62 28.68
C GLU A 418 24.89 0.99 30.03
N PRO A 419 25.19 1.81 31.06
CA PRO A 419 25.10 3.27 31.10
C PRO A 419 26.28 4.02 30.46
N GLU A 420 27.42 3.36 30.22
CA GLU A 420 28.62 3.95 29.62
C GLU A 420 29.16 3.11 28.45
N PRO A 421 29.83 3.74 27.46
CA PRO A 421 30.48 3.02 26.37
C PRO A 421 31.48 1.98 26.89
N LEU A 422 31.39 0.76 26.37
CA LEU A 422 32.33 -0.30 26.70
C LEU A 422 33.58 -0.17 25.81
N ASN A 423 34.76 -0.08 26.44
CA ASN A 423 36.03 -0.03 25.72
C ASN A 423 36.73 -1.39 25.80
N LEU A 424 37.09 -1.95 24.66
CA LEU A 424 37.75 -3.25 24.52
C LEU A 424 39.01 -3.12 23.69
N THR A 425 39.82 -4.19 23.68
CA THR A 425 41.00 -4.32 22.83
C THR A 425 40.85 -5.55 21.94
N ALA A 426 41.30 -5.46 20.69
CA ALA A 426 41.35 -6.60 19.79
C ALA A 426 42.68 -6.69 19.04
N MET A 427 43.08 -7.93 18.70
CA MET A 427 44.24 -8.23 17.86
C MET A 427 43.82 -8.32 16.41
N ALA A 428 44.53 -7.64 15.52
CA ALA A 428 44.19 -7.59 14.12
C ALA A 428 45.00 -8.56 13.26
N THR A 429 44.30 -9.33 12.44
CA THR A 429 44.87 -10.16 11.39
C THR A 429 44.37 -9.66 10.02
N PRO A 430 45.27 -9.20 9.13
CA PRO A 430 44.86 -8.81 7.79
C PRO A 430 44.37 -10.04 7.01
N LEU A 431 43.29 -9.87 6.24
CA LEU A 431 42.88 -10.88 5.28
C LEU A 431 43.65 -10.60 3.97
N GLU A 432 44.41 -11.60 3.49
CA GLU A 432 45.32 -11.43 2.34
C GLU A 432 44.59 -10.99 1.06
N TYR A 433 43.34 -11.42 0.94
CA TYR A 433 42.45 -11.03 -0.13
C TYR A 433 41.49 -9.97 0.40
N ARG A 434 41.57 -8.76 -0.17
CA ARG A 434 40.69 -7.58 0.01
C ARG A 434 41.15 -6.57 1.07
N ASP A 435 40.47 -5.44 1.02
CA ASP A 435 40.52 -4.37 2.02
C ASP A 435 39.73 -4.76 3.29
N LEU A 436 40.01 -5.95 3.84
CA LEU A 436 39.36 -6.48 5.04
C LEU A 436 40.40 -6.94 6.07
N ALA A 437 39.99 -6.92 7.33
CA ALA A 437 40.76 -7.49 8.43
C ALA A 437 39.82 -8.13 9.45
N LEU A 438 40.30 -9.20 10.08
CA LEU A 438 39.66 -9.85 11.20
C LEU A 438 40.25 -9.28 12.49
N LEU A 439 39.40 -8.95 13.45
CA LEU A 439 39.81 -8.53 14.79
C LEU A 439 39.37 -9.61 15.78
N GLU A 440 40.29 -10.09 16.60
CA GLU A 440 40.01 -11.05 17.67
C GLU A 440 40.04 -10.33 19.01
N LEU A 441 38.93 -10.40 19.75
CA LEU A 441 38.77 -9.75 21.05
C LEU A 441 39.77 -10.30 22.07
N VAL A 442 40.50 -9.39 22.72
CA VAL A 442 41.35 -9.68 23.88
C VAL A 442 40.49 -9.65 25.13
N GLY A 443 40.37 -10.79 25.79
CA GLY A 443 39.53 -10.98 26.99
C GLY A 443 38.18 -11.63 26.69
N ASP A 444 37.28 -11.53 27.65
CA ASP A 444 35.95 -12.13 27.59
C ASP A 444 34.97 -11.28 26.77
N PRO A 445 34.03 -11.90 26.04
CA PRO A 445 33.01 -11.17 25.31
C PRO A 445 32.06 -10.43 26.27
N PRO A 446 31.54 -9.24 25.89
CA PRO A 446 30.56 -8.52 26.70
C PRO A 446 29.31 -9.37 26.95
N ALA A 447 28.84 -9.41 28.20
CA ALA A 447 27.65 -10.19 28.57
C ALA A 447 26.40 -9.70 27.81
N GLY A 448 25.72 -10.61 27.11
CA GLY A 448 24.54 -10.27 26.30
C GLY A 448 24.85 -9.70 24.92
N LEU A 449 26.12 -9.76 24.48
CA LEU A 449 26.49 -9.53 23.08
C LEU A 449 25.79 -10.58 22.21
N VAL A 450 25.10 -10.13 21.17
CA VAL A 450 24.55 -11.01 20.13
C VAL A 450 25.22 -10.64 18.81
N PRO A 451 26.09 -11.50 18.25
CA PRO A 451 26.77 -11.23 16.98
C PRO A 451 25.79 -10.99 15.83
N LEU A 452 26.23 -10.24 14.82
CA LEU A 452 25.41 -9.99 13.65
C LEU A 452 25.39 -11.22 12.73
N PRO A 453 24.20 -11.74 12.35
CA PRO A 453 24.09 -12.91 11.51
C PRO A 453 24.56 -12.56 10.10
N ILE A 454 25.49 -13.36 9.57
CA ILE A 454 26.02 -13.19 8.22
C ILE A 454 25.15 -13.91 7.19
N SER A 455 25.11 -13.40 5.96
CA SER A 455 24.48 -14.04 4.82
C SER A 455 25.43 -14.07 3.64
N ARG A 456 25.69 -15.27 3.11
CA ARG A 456 26.44 -15.43 1.85
C ARG A 456 25.60 -15.13 0.61
N GLN A 457 24.27 -15.09 0.76
CA GLN A 457 23.37 -14.78 -0.35
C GLN A 457 23.52 -13.30 -0.73
N ARG A 458 23.73 -13.05 -2.03
CA ARG A 458 23.76 -11.68 -2.55
C ARG A 458 22.37 -11.05 -2.43
N PRO A 459 22.30 -9.76 -2.05
CA PRO A 459 21.04 -9.05 -2.00
C PRO A 459 20.47 -8.85 -3.41
N ALA A 460 19.14 -8.71 -3.52
CA ALA A 460 18.48 -8.41 -4.78
C ALA A 460 18.84 -7.00 -5.27
N VAL A 461 18.81 -6.79 -6.59
CA VAL A 461 18.84 -5.47 -7.22
C VAL A 461 17.69 -4.62 -6.68
N ASP A 462 17.98 -3.36 -6.38
CA ASP A 462 17.14 -2.39 -5.68
C ASP A 462 16.63 -2.83 -4.29
N GLY A 463 17.22 -3.90 -3.74
CA GLY A 463 16.93 -4.39 -2.40
C GLY A 463 17.25 -3.32 -1.34
N PRO A 464 16.36 -3.07 -0.36
CA PRO A 464 16.62 -2.08 0.68
C PRO A 464 17.71 -2.58 1.62
N PHE A 465 18.67 -1.71 1.93
CA PHE A 465 19.69 -1.97 2.94
C PHE A 465 19.71 -0.86 4.00
N TRP A 466 20.36 -1.16 5.12
CA TRP A 466 20.80 -0.13 6.04
C TRP A 466 22.16 -0.49 6.63
N THR A 467 22.87 0.50 7.14
CA THR A 467 24.16 0.34 7.79
C THR A 467 24.24 1.29 9.00
N TRP A 468 25.14 0.99 9.92
CA TRP A 468 25.43 1.82 11.08
C TRP A 468 26.94 1.83 11.30
N GLY A 469 27.50 3.03 11.48
CA GLY A 469 28.95 3.19 11.68
C GLY A 469 29.30 4.56 12.23
N PHE A 470 30.60 4.87 12.23
CA PHE A 470 31.16 6.02 12.93
C PHE A 470 31.83 7.01 11.96
N PRO A 471 31.06 7.89 11.29
CA PRO A 471 31.63 8.82 10.33
C PRO A 471 32.59 9.82 10.98
N THR A 472 33.73 10.06 10.33
CA THR A 472 34.90 10.80 10.81
C THR A 472 34.58 12.24 11.23
N LEU A 473 33.70 12.91 10.49
CA LEU A 473 33.32 14.30 10.77
C LEU A 473 32.32 14.43 11.92
N VAL A 474 31.52 13.39 12.16
CA VAL A 474 30.45 13.43 13.18
C VAL A 474 30.94 12.92 14.52
N TYR A 475 31.86 11.95 14.60
CA TYR A 475 32.26 11.39 15.90
C TYR A 475 32.91 12.42 16.83
N ARG A 476 33.51 13.49 16.29
CA ARG A 476 34.07 14.59 17.09
C ARG A 476 32.99 15.41 17.81
N LEU A 477 31.75 15.34 17.33
CA LEU A 477 30.60 16.08 17.85
C LEU A 477 29.60 15.17 18.58
N VAL A 478 29.44 13.93 18.11
CA VAL A 478 28.47 12.96 18.65
C VAL A 478 29.10 11.57 18.65
N SER A 479 29.38 11.01 19.83
CA SER A 479 29.99 9.69 20.01
C SER A 479 29.10 8.51 19.59
N ASN A 480 27.85 8.77 19.19
CA ASN A 480 26.84 7.72 19.15
C ASN A 480 26.73 6.98 17.81
N GLY A 481 27.56 7.28 16.80
CA GLY A 481 27.44 6.66 15.46
C GLY A 481 26.19 7.13 14.70
N ASN A 482 26.10 6.79 13.41
CA ASN A 482 25.01 7.22 12.54
C ASN A 482 24.44 6.07 11.71
N ARG A 483 23.13 6.13 11.47
CA ARG A 483 22.40 5.21 10.58
C ARG A 483 22.35 5.75 9.17
N PHE A 484 22.57 4.87 8.20
CA PHE A 484 22.35 5.15 6.79
C PHE A 484 21.41 4.09 6.21
N THR A 485 20.49 4.50 5.34
CA THR A 485 19.52 3.60 4.68
C THR A 485 19.52 3.87 3.18
N GLY A 486 19.44 2.83 2.36
CA GLY A 486 19.50 2.99 0.91
C GLY A 486 19.03 1.76 0.15
N GLN A 487 19.42 1.68 -1.13
CA GLN A 487 19.13 0.58 -2.04
C GLN A 487 20.43 -0.02 -2.59
N VAL A 488 20.45 -1.34 -2.77
CA VAL A 488 21.52 -2.02 -3.51
C VAL A 488 21.29 -1.77 -5.00
N ARG A 489 22.20 -1.06 -5.69
CA ARG A 489 22.06 -0.80 -7.13
C ARG A 489 22.55 -1.95 -7.98
N ASP A 490 23.73 -2.46 -7.62
CA ASP A 490 24.33 -3.58 -8.32
C ASP A 490 25.02 -4.50 -7.30
N PRO A 491 24.43 -5.67 -6.99
CA PRO A 491 25.01 -6.65 -6.07
C PRO A 491 26.21 -7.39 -6.64
N GLN A 492 26.51 -7.23 -7.94
CA GLN A 492 27.56 -7.95 -8.67
C GLN A 492 28.58 -7.02 -9.34
N THR A 493 28.54 -5.72 -9.03
CA THR A 493 29.50 -4.76 -9.58
C THR A 493 30.94 -5.21 -9.31
N ARG A 494 31.85 -4.70 -10.12
CA ARG A 494 33.28 -4.83 -9.89
C ARG A 494 33.89 -3.45 -9.78
N ILE A 495 34.89 -3.31 -8.93
CA ILE A 495 35.73 -2.12 -8.95
C ILE A 495 37.15 -2.58 -9.25
N GLN A 496 37.64 -2.12 -10.39
CA GLN A 496 38.81 -2.71 -11.05
C GLN A 496 38.53 -4.19 -11.36
N THR A 497 39.22 -5.10 -10.68
CA THR A 497 39.08 -6.57 -10.85
C THR A 497 38.38 -7.22 -9.66
N HIS A 498 38.03 -6.45 -8.63
CA HIS A 498 37.54 -6.97 -7.36
C HIS A 498 36.00 -6.94 -7.31
N PRO A 499 35.35 -8.08 -7.06
CA PRO A 499 33.93 -8.15 -6.69
C PRO A 499 33.57 -7.15 -5.60
N ALA A 500 32.53 -6.39 -5.84
CA ALA A 500 31.99 -5.37 -4.95
C ALA A 500 30.46 -5.36 -5.03
N MET A 501 29.82 -4.57 -4.18
CA MET A 501 28.40 -4.22 -4.27
C MET A 501 28.29 -2.71 -4.37
N GLN A 502 27.50 -2.20 -5.32
CA GLN A 502 27.17 -0.79 -5.43
C GLN A 502 25.91 -0.51 -4.63
N LEU A 503 26.00 0.48 -3.76
CA LEU A 503 24.92 0.92 -2.90
C LEU A 503 24.58 2.37 -3.23
N HIS A 504 23.32 2.73 -3.10
CA HIS A 504 22.84 4.09 -3.24
C HIS A 504 22.15 4.53 -1.95
N VAL A 505 22.66 5.60 -1.35
CA VAL A 505 22.08 6.27 -0.19
C VAL A 505 21.48 7.59 -0.67
N PRO A 506 20.14 7.73 -0.67
CA PRO A 506 19.49 8.96 -1.14
C PRO A 506 19.81 10.15 -0.22
N ASP A 507 20.09 11.31 -0.84
CA ASP A 507 20.10 12.65 -0.22
C ASP A 507 20.83 12.79 1.13
N THR A 508 21.98 12.14 1.31
CA THR A 508 22.76 12.37 2.52
C THR A 508 23.57 13.64 2.41
N ARG A 509 23.10 14.71 3.08
CA ARG A 509 23.94 15.87 3.40
C ARG A 509 25.10 15.51 4.32
N ASP A 510 24.98 14.38 5.03
CA ASP A 510 25.99 13.89 5.94
C ASP A 510 27.19 13.27 5.20
N PRO A 511 28.42 13.61 5.58
CA PRO A 511 29.61 13.00 5.02
C PRO A 511 29.68 11.51 5.41
N VAL A 512 29.75 10.64 4.40
CA VAL A 512 29.88 9.17 4.56
C VAL A 512 31.29 8.70 4.93
N SER A 513 32.26 9.61 5.01
CA SER A 513 33.64 9.30 5.41
C SER A 513 33.66 8.75 6.84
N GLY A 514 34.26 7.57 7.05
CA GLY A 514 34.31 6.85 8.35
C GLY A 514 33.32 5.68 8.48
N LEU A 515 32.43 5.46 7.50
CA LEU A 515 31.61 4.25 7.42
C LEU A 515 32.37 2.99 7.02
N SER A 516 33.65 3.10 6.64
CA SER A 516 34.47 1.94 6.31
C SER A 516 34.45 0.90 7.42
N GLY A 517 34.23 -0.36 7.04
CA GLY A 517 34.11 -1.50 7.94
C GLY A 517 32.72 -1.67 8.54
N ALA A 518 31.76 -0.77 8.29
CA ALA A 518 30.39 -0.91 8.77
C ALA A 518 29.64 -2.08 8.07
N PRO A 519 28.75 -2.80 8.77
CA PRO A 519 27.99 -3.90 8.17
C PRO A 519 26.91 -3.36 7.23
N ILE A 520 26.72 -4.02 6.09
CA ILE A 520 25.60 -3.78 5.17
C ILE A 520 24.50 -4.78 5.51
N LEU A 521 23.40 -4.31 6.10
CA LEU A 521 22.31 -5.14 6.60
C LEU A 521 21.13 -5.16 5.64
N VAL A 522 20.75 -6.35 5.19
CA VAL A 522 19.54 -6.62 4.37
C VAL A 522 18.73 -7.69 5.08
N GLY A 523 17.47 -7.40 5.38
CA GLY A 523 16.59 -8.35 6.09
C GLY A 523 17.11 -8.77 7.47
N GLY A 524 17.91 -7.93 8.14
CA GLY A 524 18.51 -8.24 9.44
C GLY A 524 19.79 -9.06 9.40
N ARG A 525 20.34 -9.36 8.21
CA ARG A 525 21.58 -10.12 8.03
C ARG A 525 22.65 -9.28 7.33
N VAL A 526 23.91 -9.51 7.69
CA VAL A 526 25.05 -8.84 7.07
C VAL A 526 25.33 -9.49 5.72
N VAL A 527 25.11 -8.74 4.64
CA VAL A 527 25.38 -9.17 3.26
C VAL A 527 26.68 -8.61 2.70
N GLY A 528 27.35 -7.71 3.44
CA GLY A 528 28.67 -7.21 3.09
C GLY A 528 29.22 -6.20 4.08
N VAL A 529 30.38 -5.64 3.76
CA VAL A 529 31.12 -4.66 4.57
C VAL A 529 31.33 -3.40 3.74
N VAL A 530 30.92 -2.22 4.24
CA VAL A 530 31.15 -0.95 3.56
C VAL A 530 32.65 -0.72 3.39
N SER A 531 33.13 -0.50 2.17
CA SER A 531 34.53 -0.17 1.88
C SER A 531 34.60 1.10 1.03
N HIS A 532 35.34 2.09 1.53
CA HIS A 532 35.40 3.43 0.95
C HIS A 532 36.47 3.57 -0.15
N HIS A 533 37.17 2.49 -0.51
CA HIS A 533 38.54 2.63 -1.02
C HIS A 533 38.85 1.94 -2.34
N LEU A 534 38.02 2.11 -3.38
CA LEU A 534 38.38 1.60 -4.71
C LEU A 534 38.45 2.65 -5.83
N LEU A 535 38.11 3.92 -5.56
CA LEU A 535 38.27 5.03 -6.53
C LEU A 535 39.39 6.04 -6.21
N ARG A 536 40.10 5.92 -5.08
CA ARG A 536 41.34 6.68 -4.83
C ARG A 536 42.50 6.06 -5.62
N LYS A 537 42.43 6.08 -6.95
CA LYS A 537 43.64 5.94 -7.77
C LYS A 537 44.45 7.22 -7.53
N ARG A 538 45.65 7.10 -6.96
CA ARG A 538 46.67 8.15 -7.12
C ARG A 538 46.79 8.36 -8.63
N ILE A 539 46.36 9.51 -9.13
CA ILE A 539 46.70 9.95 -10.47
C ILE A 539 48.23 10.09 -10.46
N PRO A 540 48.99 9.34 -11.27
CA PRO A 540 50.44 9.49 -11.33
C PRO A 540 50.80 10.95 -11.64
N GLY A 541 51.59 11.60 -10.76
CA GLY A 541 51.90 13.03 -10.85
C GLY A 541 51.16 13.94 -9.86
N TRP A 542 50.25 13.40 -9.04
CA TRP A 542 49.52 14.19 -8.03
C TRP A 542 50.25 14.19 -6.67
N ASP A 543 50.65 15.37 -6.20
CA ASP A 543 51.56 15.63 -5.06
C ASP A 543 50.91 15.57 -3.66
N GLY A 544 49.65 15.13 -3.57
CA GLY A 544 49.02 14.75 -2.30
C GLY A 544 48.60 15.92 -1.39
N GLN A 545 48.81 17.18 -1.78
CA GLN A 545 48.40 18.34 -0.96
C GLN A 545 47.03 18.91 -1.30
N SER A 546 46.47 18.57 -2.46
CA SER A 546 45.12 19.00 -2.86
C SER A 546 44.18 17.81 -2.89
N ALA A 547 43.74 17.33 -1.72
CA ALA A 547 42.58 16.45 -1.70
C ALA A 547 41.39 17.26 -2.22
N LEU A 548 41.02 17.10 -3.51
CA LEU A 548 39.67 17.45 -3.94
C LEU A 548 38.75 16.79 -2.91
N PRO A 549 37.94 17.56 -2.17
CA PRO A 549 37.00 16.96 -1.25
C PRO A 549 36.21 15.99 -2.11
N SER A 550 36.36 14.70 -1.83
CA SER A 550 35.50 13.67 -2.38
C SER A 550 34.14 13.89 -1.73
N VAL A 551 33.49 14.99 -2.10
CA VAL A 551 32.08 15.21 -1.87
C VAL A 551 31.46 14.02 -2.57
N GLY A 552 30.84 13.13 -1.79
CA GLY A 552 30.01 12.06 -2.30
C GLY A 552 28.81 12.66 -3.02
N MET A 553 29.03 13.32 -4.16
CA MET A 553 28.04 14.10 -4.89
C MET A 553 26.91 13.25 -5.48
N PHE A 554 26.96 11.92 -5.36
CA PHE A 554 25.98 11.03 -5.99
C PHE A 554 25.42 9.95 -5.07
N GLY A 555 25.60 10.04 -3.75
CA GLY A 555 25.02 9.06 -2.81
C GLY A 555 25.51 7.62 -2.99
N ALA A 556 26.56 7.38 -3.78
CA ALA A 556 27.07 6.05 -4.06
C ALA A 556 28.05 5.57 -2.96
N LEU A 557 27.78 4.40 -2.39
CA LEU A 557 28.70 3.67 -1.53
C LEU A 557 29.07 2.35 -2.17
N TYR A 558 30.19 1.78 -1.75
CA TYR A 558 30.61 0.45 -2.17
C TYR A 558 30.82 -0.45 -0.97
N GLY A 559 30.58 -1.73 -1.17
CA GLY A 559 30.81 -2.76 -0.16
C GLY A 559 31.51 -3.98 -0.72
N VAL A 560 32.25 -4.68 0.14
CA VAL A 560 32.73 -6.03 -0.15
C VAL A 560 31.59 -7.01 0.17
N PRO A 561 31.09 -7.81 -0.80
CA PRO A 561 30.07 -8.82 -0.53
C PRO A 561 30.55 -9.82 0.53
N MET A 562 29.65 -10.27 1.41
CA MET A 562 30.01 -11.19 2.49
C MET A 562 30.46 -12.56 1.97
N GLU A 563 29.94 -12.99 0.81
CA GLU A 563 30.42 -14.16 0.08
C GLU A 563 31.95 -14.13 -0.13
N GLU A 564 32.49 -12.96 -0.50
CA GLU A 564 33.92 -12.75 -0.75
C GLU A 564 34.71 -12.65 0.56
N ALA A 565 34.12 -11.99 1.58
CA ALA A 565 34.76 -11.85 2.88
C ALA A 565 35.02 -13.22 3.51
N VAL A 566 34.03 -14.12 3.44
CA VAL A 566 34.09 -15.45 4.06
C VAL A 566 34.98 -16.43 3.28
N GLN A 567 35.24 -16.21 1.99
CA GLN A 567 36.23 -17.03 1.27
C GLN A 567 37.65 -16.82 1.78
N GLY A 568 37.95 -15.65 2.34
CA GLY A 568 39.27 -15.30 2.85
C GLY A 568 39.61 -15.91 4.22
N PHE A 569 38.64 -16.51 4.91
CA PHE A 569 38.86 -17.19 6.19
C PHE A 569 37.87 -18.32 6.40
N SER A 570 38.37 -19.50 6.74
CA SER A 570 37.55 -20.67 7.04
C SER A 570 36.77 -20.42 8.33
N LEU A 571 35.53 -19.93 8.24
CA LEU A 571 34.65 -19.80 9.41
C LEU A 571 34.51 -21.12 10.18
N THR A 572 34.66 -22.25 9.49
CA THR A 572 34.68 -23.60 10.09
C THR A 572 35.85 -23.84 11.05
N GLU A 573 36.94 -23.06 10.98
CA GLU A 573 38.01 -23.11 11.99
C GLU A 573 37.61 -22.41 13.31
N TYR A 574 36.60 -21.53 13.26
CA TYR A 574 36.21 -20.67 14.38
C TYR A 574 34.80 -20.94 14.92
N VAL A 575 33.95 -21.63 14.14
CA VAL A 575 32.67 -22.16 14.60
C VAL A 575 32.91 -23.59 15.06
N GLN A 576 33.20 -23.75 16.35
CA GLN A 576 33.24 -25.07 16.97
C GLN A 576 31.86 -25.73 16.77
N PRO A 577 31.79 -26.93 16.17
CA PRO A 577 30.54 -27.67 16.13
C PRO A 577 30.02 -27.89 17.57
N PRO A 578 28.70 -27.92 17.79
CA PRO A 578 28.15 -28.18 19.12
C PRO A 578 28.66 -29.53 19.66
N GLU A 579 28.76 -29.69 20.98
CA GLU A 579 29.31 -30.91 21.62
C GLU A 579 28.60 -32.21 21.17
N ASN A 580 27.36 -32.11 20.67
CA ASN A 580 26.57 -33.23 20.17
C ASN A 580 26.63 -33.44 18.64
N TRP A 581 27.55 -32.78 17.94
CA TRP A 581 27.58 -32.73 16.47
C TRP A 581 27.68 -34.10 15.80
N ASP A 582 28.54 -34.98 16.31
CA ASP A 582 28.68 -36.34 15.78
C ASP A 582 27.37 -37.13 15.92
N GLY A 583 26.60 -36.87 16.99
CA GLY A 583 25.27 -37.43 17.20
C GLY A 583 24.26 -36.92 16.18
N LEU A 584 24.21 -35.59 15.98
CA LEU A 584 23.30 -34.96 15.02
C LEU A 584 23.58 -35.41 13.58
N GLN A 585 24.85 -35.56 13.22
CA GLN A 585 25.27 -36.04 11.91
C GLN A 585 24.91 -37.52 11.70
N ALA A 586 25.08 -38.35 12.73
CA ALA A 586 24.63 -39.74 12.70
C ALA A 586 23.11 -39.86 12.55
N ASP A 587 22.34 -39.00 13.22
CA ASP A 587 20.87 -39.00 13.15
C ASP A 587 20.36 -38.55 11.79
N LEU A 588 20.95 -37.52 11.19
CA LEU A 588 20.64 -37.11 9.82
C LEU A 588 20.91 -38.20 8.78
N HIS A 589 21.99 -38.97 8.96
CA HIS A 589 22.32 -40.11 8.08
C HIS A 589 21.38 -41.31 8.24
N ARG A 590 20.61 -41.39 9.33
CA ARG A 590 19.58 -42.44 9.55
C ARG A 590 18.23 -42.09 8.94
N LEU A 591 18.02 -40.84 8.51
CA LEU A 591 16.77 -40.41 7.91
C LEU A 591 16.64 -40.87 6.45
N ASN A 592 15.48 -41.40 6.08
CA ASN A 592 15.09 -41.64 4.70
C ASN A 592 14.73 -40.33 3.96
N ASP A 593 14.53 -40.40 2.65
CA ASP A 593 14.27 -39.23 1.80
C ASP A 593 13.07 -38.38 2.25
N SER A 594 12.00 -39.01 2.72
CA SER A 594 10.79 -38.31 3.18
C SER A 594 11.03 -37.59 4.50
N GLN A 595 11.75 -38.24 5.42
CA GLN A 595 12.15 -37.71 6.72
C GLN A 595 13.07 -36.50 6.54
N LEU A 596 14.13 -36.66 5.75
CA LEU A 596 15.09 -35.60 5.49
C LEU A 596 14.43 -34.39 4.80
N SER A 597 13.51 -34.63 3.87
CA SER A 597 12.72 -33.56 3.23
C SER A 597 11.84 -32.80 4.23
N ALA A 598 11.24 -33.49 5.19
CA ALA A 598 10.43 -32.88 6.24
C ALA A 598 11.30 -32.07 7.21
N VAL A 599 12.47 -32.57 7.58
CA VAL A 599 13.46 -31.86 8.42
C VAL A 599 13.95 -30.61 7.70
N ILE A 600 14.37 -30.70 6.44
CA ILE A 600 14.81 -29.55 5.61
C ILE A 600 13.73 -28.46 5.57
N ARG A 601 12.46 -28.85 5.35
CA ARG A 601 11.33 -27.92 5.29
C ARG A 601 11.06 -27.26 6.66
N LYS A 602 11.10 -28.05 7.74
CA LYS A 602 10.85 -27.56 9.11
C LYS A 602 12.01 -26.70 9.65
N ALA A 603 13.23 -27.02 9.28
CA ALA A 603 14.42 -26.21 9.57
C ALA A 603 14.41 -24.87 8.79
N GLY A 604 13.48 -24.68 7.85
CA GLY A 604 13.37 -23.43 7.10
C GLY A 604 14.47 -23.21 6.08
N VAL A 605 15.09 -24.30 5.60
CA VAL A 605 16.06 -24.23 4.50
C VAL A 605 15.33 -23.72 3.26
N PRO A 606 15.77 -22.60 2.65
CA PRO A 606 15.14 -22.06 1.46
C PRO A 606 15.13 -23.09 0.33
N ASN A 607 13.95 -23.44 -0.15
CA ASN A 607 13.78 -24.30 -1.32
C ASN A 607 13.90 -23.40 -2.56
N GLU A 608 15.12 -23.06 -2.97
CA GLU A 608 15.33 -22.30 -4.21
C GLU A 608 14.93 -23.18 -5.42
N ASP A 609 14.32 -22.55 -6.43
CA ASP A 609 13.88 -23.14 -7.69
C ASP A 609 15.06 -23.75 -8.48
N ARG A 610 15.57 -24.90 -8.04
CA ARG A 610 16.53 -25.70 -8.79
C ARG A 610 15.78 -26.74 -9.62
N PRO A 611 16.15 -26.93 -10.89
CA PRO A 611 15.57 -27.98 -11.73
C PRO A 611 15.76 -29.33 -11.04
N SER A 612 14.77 -30.20 -11.19
CA SER A 612 14.53 -31.48 -10.52
C SER A 612 15.66 -32.54 -10.64
N GLN A 613 16.88 -32.20 -10.22
CA GLN A 613 17.93 -33.19 -9.98
C GLN A 613 17.67 -33.83 -8.62
N ARG A 614 17.36 -35.13 -8.62
CA ARG A 614 17.28 -35.94 -7.41
C ARG A 614 18.68 -36.06 -6.81
N LEU A 615 19.02 -35.15 -5.89
CA LEU A 615 20.19 -35.28 -5.03
C LEU A 615 20.06 -36.54 -4.17
N SER A 616 21.18 -37.23 -3.91
CA SER A 616 21.18 -38.37 -3.00
C SER A 616 20.90 -37.91 -1.55
N ILE A 617 20.42 -38.82 -0.70
CA ILE A 617 20.20 -38.55 0.75
C ILE A 617 21.46 -37.96 1.39
N ARG A 618 22.64 -38.47 1.01
CA ARG A 618 23.93 -38.03 1.54
C ARG A 618 24.22 -36.57 1.16
N ASP A 619 23.91 -36.18 -0.07
CA ASP A 619 24.13 -34.82 -0.55
C ASP A 619 23.14 -33.83 0.08
N ARG A 620 21.88 -34.22 0.26
CA ARG A 620 20.86 -33.39 0.94
C ARG A 620 21.17 -33.21 2.42
N ALA A 621 21.69 -34.25 3.08
CA ALA A 621 22.16 -34.16 4.46
C ALA A 621 23.39 -33.23 4.55
N ALA A 622 24.33 -33.37 3.61
CA ALA A 622 25.51 -32.48 3.54
C ALA A 622 25.12 -31.02 3.29
N GLU A 623 24.11 -30.74 2.44
CA GLU A 623 23.59 -29.38 2.23
C GLU A 623 22.92 -28.82 3.48
N LEU A 624 22.11 -29.62 4.19
CA LEU A 624 21.49 -29.22 5.46
C LEU A 624 22.56 -28.92 6.53
N ILE A 625 23.60 -29.74 6.59
CA ILE A 625 24.76 -29.57 7.48
C ILE A 625 25.51 -28.27 7.14
N ALA A 626 25.82 -28.05 5.86
CA ALA A 626 26.52 -26.86 5.39
C ALA A 626 25.68 -25.60 5.63
N TRP A 627 24.36 -25.68 5.46
CA TRP A 627 23.43 -24.62 5.82
C TRP A 627 23.43 -24.35 7.32
N ALA A 628 23.37 -25.40 8.15
CA ALA A 628 23.34 -25.27 9.60
C ALA A 628 24.63 -24.64 10.15
N GLN A 629 25.78 -24.96 9.56
CA GLN A 629 27.09 -24.37 9.87
C GLN A 629 27.18 -22.87 9.61
N VAL A 630 26.40 -22.33 8.68
CA VAL A 630 26.44 -20.90 8.31
C VAL A 630 25.28 -20.09 8.87
N GLN A 631 24.34 -20.73 9.58
CA GLN A 631 23.24 -20.04 10.25
C GLN A 631 23.50 -19.97 11.76
N PRO A 632 23.33 -18.80 12.41
CA PRO A 632 23.56 -18.64 13.85
C PRO A 632 22.75 -19.61 14.73
N ASP A 633 21.54 -19.97 14.29
CA ASP A 633 20.66 -20.95 14.96
C ASP A 633 20.49 -22.24 14.13
N GLY A 634 21.37 -22.47 13.14
CA GLY A 634 21.23 -23.56 12.19
C GLY A 634 21.11 -24.92 12.86
N PHE A 635 22.04 -25.22 13.78
CA PHE A 635 22.03 -26.49 14.51
C PHE A 635 20.82 -26.63 15.45
N PRO A 636 20.47 -25.66 16.34
CA PRO A 636 19.25 -25.73 17.13
C PRO A 636 17.95 -25.84 16.33
N GLN A 637 17.92 -25.36 15.08
CA GLN A 637 16.76 -25.49 14.19
C GLN A 637 16.70 -26.87 13.55
N VAL A 638 17.83 -27.43 13.13
CA VAL A 638 17.91 -28.81 12.62
C VAL A 638 17.55 -29.81 13.72
N ASP A 639 18.10 -29.65 14.92
CA ASP A 639 17.84 -30.51 16.08
C ASP A 639 16.34 -30.56 16.43
N ARG A 640 15.71 -29.38 16.61
CA ARG A 640 14.25 -29.28 16.80
C ARG A 640 13.45 -29.86 15.64
N ALA A 641 13.93 -29.71 14.40
CA ALA A 641 13.25 -30.27 13.24
C ALA A 641 13.33 -31.80 13.23
N ILE A 642 14.45 -32.40 13.64
CA ILE A 642 14.62 -33.84 13.85
C ILE A 642 13.65 -34.32 14.93
N ASP A 643 13.65 -33.67 16.10
CA ASP A 643 12.75 -34.00 17.23
C ASP A 643 11.26 -33.91 16.87
N GLN A 644 10.89 -32.97 16.00
CA GLN A 644 9.49 -32.83 15.56
C GLN A 644 9.10 -33.80 14.45
N VAL A 645 10.06 -34.47 13.81
CA VAL A 645 9.80 -35.47 12.77
C VAL A 645 9.85 -36.88 13.36
N ALA A 646 10.66 -37.12 14.39
CA ALA A 646 10.80 -38.42 15.05
C ALA A 646 9.45 -39.04 15.55
N PRO A 647 8.52 -38.29 16.20
CA PRO A 647 7.26 -38.84 16.69
C PRO A 647 6.24 -39.13 15.59
N LEU A 648 6.32 -38.47 14.43
CA LEU A 648 5.35 -38.61 13.35
C LEU A 648 5.44 -39.96 12.62
N LEU A 649 6.40 -40.81 12.99
CA LEU A 649 6.78 -41.98 12.21
C LEU A 649 6.76 -43.28 13.00
N TYR A 650 6.76 -43.24 14.34
CA TYR A 650 6.51 -44.41 15.19
C TYR A 650 5.04 -44.89 15.18
N ARG A 651 4.15 -44.20 14.44
CA ARG A 651 2.75 -44.63 14.25
C ARG A 651 2.52 -45.52 13.02
N GLY A 652 3.57 -45.91 12.28
CA GLY A 652 3.45 -46.63 11.00
C GLY A 652 4.05 -48.04 10.93
N SER A 653 4.57 -48.58 12.04
CA SER A 653 5.21 -49.91 12.06
C SER A 653 4.73 -50.78 13.23
N GLY A 654 3.44 -50.70 13.55
CA GLY A 654 2.73 -51.64 14.41
C GLY A 654 1.73 -52.42 13.58
#